data_AF-A0A934E198-F1
#
_entry.id   AF-A0A934E198-F1
#
_cell.length_a   1.000
_cell.length_b   1.000
_cell.length_c   1.000
_cell.angle_alpha   90.00
_cell.angle_beta   90.00
_cell.angle_gamma   90.00
#
_symmetry.space_group_name_H-M   'P 1'
#
loop_
_entity.id
_entity.type
_entity.pdbx_description
1 polymer ?
#
loop_
_entity_poly.entity_id
_entity_poly.type
_entity_poly.pdbx_seq_one_letter_code
_entity_poly.pdbx_strand_id
1 'polypeptide(L)'
;MGEKGFFEGRGLASLVASIASRRKKSEARSGRLVELYDDAFGSELLAWLELFDRNELEKARVGDLRFRRPHVDGLKALVTKNQRAEWVAEFQGFFCGVSTIAQDGEMSLMAAWEPSPSGASQVVYAHQDEWGAFHVARSITSLLLDELSKDEKARRKSKLDVERLAVEREAFENARQPRGTRKEGALESFHARTLWLTKAFLGIGGEWSDELAKAATLADWKAEKPSVGRRPNLAAYWLWAHYLLENEEELEEALGSTRHLRSPVVRESREFIETLRAGKKIRLGKLDEVYFAGIREEIGEAAPKPLLGRARAKRSPKTVVSATVKGAEAAATGDLEKAIAGESRGSEALELLKRLETVPPGDTIAWSGLSLGRDESIVRLGELVDARWVGLLAAKLAVAARYRDEHKKATPGLLYALAKACSDFDEWMRWVEAAGTRNFGLRRTGELAQAYACFDHPKAWAWLEEHARRFVDAQIKDVWQRRVPEDVFHACIGTRAPVVPALIARLLEKVELGGQTAGICMAAVARAGELRAPQTLKGVARMVVEGLGFYDLKERAVVARAYARVGGEKARPLLEKTRAAGKGKPYIEMSALSGLLAIPGRKHAAAAQAILDDFRRTKKPAAEQLLALGAVLRGIAADPERSLKALARPFLDIEFAETDATRGWKVGVRDLAAKALD
;
A
#
# COMPACT_ATOMS: atom_id res chain seq x y z
N MET A 1 26.34 39.95 1.98
CA MET A 1 26.91 39.30 0.79
C MET A 1 25.78 38.48 0.17
N GLY A 2 25.15 38.82 -0.94
CA GLY A 2 25.71 39.40 -2.15
C GLY A 2 25.62 38.44 -3.35
N GLU A 3 24.77 37.41 -3.33
CA GLU A 3 24.50 36.57 -4.53
C GLU A 3 23.43 37.21 -5.41
N LYS A 4 23.79 38.34 -6.02
CA LYS A 4 23.25 38.74 -7.33
C LYS A 4 24.38 38.51 -8.32
N GLY A 5 24.29 37.48 -9.14
CA GLY A 5 25.31 37.27 -10.16
C GLY A 5 25.12 36.05 -11.04
N PHE A 6 24.68 36.32 -12.27
CA PHE A 6 25.26 35.73 -13.48
C PHE A 6 24.69 34.45 -14.13
N PHE A 7 23.48 34.01 -13.78
CA PHE A 7 22.72 33.06 -14.64
C PHE A 7 21.29 33.53 -14.93
N GLU A 8 21.13 34.80 -15.36
CA GLU A 8 19.94 35.21 -16.08
C GLU A 8 20.18 35.12 -17.60
N GLY A 9 19.50 34.18 -18.24
CA GLY A 9 18.87 34.46 -19.52
C GLY A 9 19.62 34.05 -20.79
N ARG A 10 19.64 32.74 -21.09
CA ARG A 10 18.99 32.41 -22.38
C ARG A 10 17.50 32.52 -22.12
N GLY A 11 16.91 33.66 -22.46
CA GLY A 11 15.47 33.86 -22.36
C GLY A 11 14.76 32.75 -23.14
N LEU A 12 13.53 32.43 -22.73
CA LEU A 12 12.73 31.39 -23.37
C LEU A 12 12.58 31.61 -24.90
N ALA A 13 12.68 32.85 -25.41
CA ALA A 13 12.77 33.14 -26.84
C ALA A 13 14.03 32.54 -27.53
N SER A 14 15.19 32.54 -26.86
CA SER A 14 16.41 31.88 -27.34
C SER A 14 16.27 30.36 -27.38
N LEU A 15 15.51 29.79 -26.44
CA LEU A 15 15.19 28.36 -26.43
C LEU A 15 14.31 27.99 -27.64
N VAL A 16 13.23 28.75 -27.88
CA VAL A 16 12.34 28.54 -29.03
C VAL A 16 13.10 28.66 -30.35
N ALA A 17 13.92 29.71 -30.51
CA ALA A 17 14.75 29.89 -31.70
C ALA A 17 15.77 28.75 -31.88
N SER A 18 16.31 28.20 -30.78
CA SER A 18 17.23 27.07 -30.81
C SER A 18 16.54 25.78 -31.27
N ILE A 19 15.32 25.51 -30.80
CA ILE A 19 14.50 24.36 -31.26
C ILE A 19 14.23 24.51 -32.76
N ALA A 20 13.74 25.67 -33.21
CA ALA A 20 13.40 25.92 -34.61
C ALA A 20 14.63 25.82 -35.54
N SER A 21 15.78 26.37 -35.13
CA SER A 21 17.03 26.30 -35.89
C SER A 21 17.58 24.87 -35.97
N ARG A 22 17.55 24.13 -34.86
CA ARG A 22 18.05 22.75 -34.81
C ARG A 22 17.13 21.79 -35.55
N ARG A 23 15.82 22.04 -35.57
CA ARG A 23 14.88 21.29 -36.40
C ARG A 23 15.26 21.31 -37.88
N LYS A 24 15.71 22.46 -38.39
CA LYS A 24 16.23 22.60 -39.78
C LYS A 24 17.57 21.89 -40.01
N LYS A 25 18.36 21.66 -38.95
CA LYS A 25 19.68 21.00 -39.00
C LYS A 25 19.63 19.51 -38.67
N SER A 26 18.64 19.05 -37.91
CA SER A 26 18.52 17.67 -37.45
C SER A 26 18.16 16.71 -38.57
N GLU A 27 17.57 17.20 -39.67
CA GLU A 27 17.48 16.49 -40.96
C GLU A 27 18.85 16.01 -41.46
N ALA A 28 19.97 16.55 -40.95
CA ALA A 28 21.32 16.19 -41.37
C ALA A 28 22.24 15.59 -40.28
N ARG A 29 21.90 15.58 -38.97
CA ARG A 29 22.97 15.38 -37.95
C ARG A 29 22.68 14.87 -36.53
N SER A 30 21.71 13.99 -36.30
CA SER A 30 21.56 13.34 -34.97
C SER A 30 21.93 11.85 -34.97
N GLY A 31 23.18 11.52 -35.33
CA GLY A 31 23.63 10.13 -35.56
C GLY A 31 23.28 9.16 -34.42
N ARG A 32 23.59 9.50 -33.17
CA ARG A 32 23.40 8.56 -32.05
C ARG A 32 21.95 8.33 -31.64
N LEU A 33 21.09 9.35 -31.70
CA LEU A 33 19.67 9.22 -31.30
C LEU A 33 18.82 8.68 -32.44
N VAL A 34 19.11 9.07 -33.69
CA VAL A 34 18.50 8.48 -34.88
C VAL A 34 18.88 6.99 -34.98
N GLU A 35 20.14 6.62 -34.68
CA GLU A 35 20.58 5.21 -34.62
C GLU A 35 19.85 4.37 -33.56
N LEU A 36 19.31 4.99 -32.51
CA LEU A 36 18.61 4.29 -31.43
C LEU A 36 17.10 4.17 -31.67
N TYR A 37 16.50 5.08 -32.44
CA TYR A 37 15.05 5.18 -32.61
C TYR A 37 14.55 5.07 -34.06
N ASP A 38 15.41 4.80 -35.05
CA ASP A 38 15.07 4.43 -36.43
C ASP A 38 13.94 5.31 -37.02
N ASP A 39 14.19 6.60 -37.24
CA ASP A 39 13.26 7.63 -37.77
C ASP A 39 11.94 7.82 -36.98
N ALA A 40 11.73 7.11 -35.87
CA ALA A 40 10.46 7.15 -35.15
C ALA A 40 10.20 8.47 -34.39
N PHE A 41 11.22 9.32 -34.21
CA PHE A 41 11.10 10.58 -33.49
C PHE A 41 10.98 11.77 -34.45
N GLY A 42 9.98 12.61 -34.21
CA GLY A 42 9.84 13.89 -34.88
C GLY A 42 11.08 14.79 -34.66
N SER A 43 11.42 15.57 -35.69
CA SER A 43 12.59 16.46 -35.67
C SER A 43 12.58 17.49 -34.53
N GLU A 44 11.38 17.86 -34.06
CA GLU A 44 11.21 18.74 -32.90
C GLU A 44 11.55 18.05 -31.57
N LEU A 45 11.13 16.80 -31.35
CA LEU A 45 11.47 16.03 -30.15
C LEU A 45 12.98 15.69 -30.13
N LEU A 46 13.58 15.43 -31.29
CA LEU A 46 15.04 15.28 -31.40
C LEU A 46 15.78 16.57 -31.03
N ALA A 47 15.31 17.73 -31.50
CA ALA A 47 15.88 19.02 -31.12
C ALA A 47 15.77 19.26 -29.61
N TRP A 48 14.65 18.86 -29.00
CA TRP A 48 14.47 18.90 -27.54
C TRP A 48 15.49 18.05 -26.79
N LEU A 49 15.71 16.80 -27.22
CA LEU A 49 16.70 15.90 -26.63
C LEU A 49 18.11 16.49 -26.71
N GLU A 50 18.50 17.03 -27.86
CA GLU A 50 19.81 17.67 -28.04
C GLU A 50 20.01 18.89 -27.12
N LEU A 51 18.94 19.65 -26.86
CA LEU A 51 18.98 20.76 -25.90
C LEU A 51 19.15 20.25 -24.46
N PHE A 52 18.50 19.14 -24.12
CA PHE A 52 18.61 18.52 -22.80
C PHE A 52 20.03 17.97 -22.57
N ASP A 53 20.57 17.19 -23.52
CA ASP A 53 21.90 16.57 -23.41
C ASP A 53 23.05 17.59 -23.31
N ARG A 54 22.81 18.85 -23.69
CA ARG A 54 23.74 19.99 -23.53
C ARG A 54 23.52 20.80 -22.25
N ASN A 55 22.61 20.35 -21.37
CA ASN A 55 22.16 21.05 -20.16
C ASN A 55 21.66 22.48 -20.45
N GLU A 56 21.12 22.73 -21.65
CA GLU A 56 20.58 24.04 -22.03
C GLU A 56 19.15 24.23 -21.49
N LEU A 57 18.39 23.14 -21.33
CA LEU A 57 17.04 23.13 -20.75
C LEU A 57 17.04 23.25 -19.22
N GLU A 58 18.00 22.65 -18.52
CA GLU A 58 18.10 22.74 -17.05
C GLU A 58 18.34 24.18 -16.56
N LYS A 59 18.89 25.04 -17.43
CA LYS A 59 19.15 26.45 -17.17
C LYS A 59 17.97 27.36 -17.53
N ALA A 60 16.98 26.83 -18.25
CA ALA A 60 15.79 27.58 -18.63
C ALA A 60 14.73 27.47 -17.51
N ARG A 61 14.14 28.61 -17.11
CA ARG A 61 12.96 28.65 -16.23
C ARG A 61 11.79 29.19 -17.01
N VAL A 62 10.66 28.49 -16.96
CA VAL A 62 9.41 28.85 -17.64
C VAL A 62 8.27 28.62 -16.65
N GLY A 63 7.87 29.68 -15.94
CA GLY A 63 6.95 29.53 -14.81
C GLY A 63 7.45 28.47 -13.82
N ASP A 64 6.54 27.55 -13.45
CA ASP A 64 6.83 26.41 -12.58
C ASP A 64 7.20 25.12 -13.34
N LEU A 65 7.29 25.18 -14.68
CA LEU A 65 7.63 24.03 -15.50
C LEU A 65 9.06 23.55 -15.24
N ARG A 66 9.18 22.29 -14.84
CA ARG A 66 10.44 21.57 -14.74
C ARG A 66 10.64 20.73 -16.00
N PHE A 67 11.55 21.16 -16.87
CA PHE A 67 11.86 20.41 -18.08
C PHE A 67 12.51 19.06 -17.76
N ARG A 68 12.17 18.07 -18.58
CA ARG A 68 12.61 16.68 -18.43
C ARG A 68 13.27 16.19 -19.70
N ARG A 69 14.21 15.26 -19.52
CA ARG A 69 14.73 14.45 -20.61
C ARG A 69 13.62 13.47 -21.00
N PRO A 70 13.20 13.43 -22.27
CA PRO A 70 12.30 12.41 -22.77
C PRO A 70 12.77 11.02 -22.32
N HIS A 71 11.89 10.25 -21.69
CA HIS A 71 12.23 8.92 -21.19
C HIS A 71 12.46 7.97 -22.36
N VAL A 72 13.74 7.72 -22.62
CA VAL A 72 14.23 6.85 -23.71
C VAL A 72 14.98 5.63 -23.16
N ASP A 73 15.25 5.61 -21.86
CA ASP A 73 16.16 4.67 -21.18
C ASP A 73 15.64 3.21 -21.04
N GLY A 74 14.56 2.84 -21.76
CA GLY A 74 13.99 1.50 -21.74
C GLY A 74 13.06 1.21 -20.56
N LEU A 75 12.52 0.00 -20.53
CA LEU A 75 11.55 -0.48 -19.54
C LEU A 75 12.19 -0.65 -18.16
N LYS A 76 13.46 -1.09 -18.07
CA LYS A 76 14.16 -1.27 -16.78
C LYS A 76 14.27 0.03 -15.99
N ALA A 77 14.67 1.10 -16.67
CA ALA A 77 14.83 2.42 -16.06
C ALA A 77 13.50 2.99 -15.56
N LEU A 78 12.42 2.73 -16.30
CA LEU A 78 11.06 3.13 -15.94
C LEU A 78 10.62 2.47 -14.63
N VAL A 79 10.70 1.13 -14.55
CA VAL A 79 10.15 0.40 -13.39
C VAL A 79 11.04 0.49 -12.15
N THR A 80 12.33 0.81 -12.29
CA THR A 80 13.22 1.03 -11.13
C THR A 80 13.01 2.38 -10.46
N LYS A 81 12.48 3.39 -11.17
CA LYS A 81 12.21 4.74 -10.64
C LYS A 81 10.81 4.88 -9.99
N ASN A 82 10.17 3.76 -9.63
CA ASN A 82 8.79 3.57 -9.13
C ASN A 82 8.37 4.30 -7.82
N GLN A 83 8.85 5.52 -7.57
CA GLN A 83 8.59 6.26 -6.33
C GLN A 83 8.31 7.75 -6.57
N ARG A 84 8.07 8.17 -7.82
CA ARG A 84 7.78 9.57 -8.17
C ARG A 84 6.33 9.71 -8.60
N ALA A 85 5.70 10.85 -8.30
CA ALA A 85 4.34 11.17 -8.73
C ALA A 85 4.14 11.00 -10.24
N GLU A 86 5.17 11.30 -11.03
CA GLU A 86 5.18 11.22 -12.49
C GLU A 86 5.23 9.79 -13.10
N TRP A 87 5.39 8.73 -12.29
CA TRP A 87 5.55 7.36 -12.79
C TRP A 87 4.41 6.88 -13.70
N VAL A 88 3.15 7.25 -13.41
CA VAL A 88 1.98 6.87 -14.24
C VAL A 88 2.12 7.43 -15.64
N ALA A 89 2.48 8.71 -15.77
CA ALA A 89 2.68 9.38 -17.05
C ALA A 89 3.84 8.76 -17.83
N GLU A 90 4.93 8.35 -17.16
CA GLU A 90 6.04 7.69 -17.83
C GLU A 90 5.63 6.29 -18.37
N PHE A 91 4.82 5.51 -17.64
CA PHE A 91 4.28 4.23 -18.13
C PHE A 91 3.27 4.40 -19.26
N GLN A 92 2.38 5.38 -19.15
CA GLN A 92 1.49 5.75 -20.24
C GLN A 92 2.31 6.15 -21.47
N GLY A 93 3.37 6.95 -21.28
CA GLY A 93 4.26 7.37 -22.35
C GLY A 93 4.94 6.23 -23.08
N PHE A 94 5.44 5.25 -22.33
CA PHE A 94 6.07 4.06 -22.87
C PHE A 94 5.20 3.33 -23.90
N PHE A 95 3.93 3.06 -23.56
CA PHE A 95 3.02 2.35 -24.46
C PHE A 95 2.39 3.27 -25.50
N CYS A 96 2.10 4.53 -25.16
CA CYS A 96 1.45 5.49 -26.06
C CYS A 96 2.40 6.07 -27.12
N GLY A 97 3.70 5.91 -26.96
CA GLY A 97 4.69 6.58 -27.80
C GLY A 97 4.71 8.09 -27.56
N VAL A 98 4.64 8.49 -26.29
CA VAL A 98 4.88 9.88 -25.86
C VAL A 98 5.97 9.89 -24.79
N SER A 99 6.69 10.99 -24.67
CA SER A 99 7.70 11.17 -23.63
C SER A 99 7.42 12.43 -22.83
N THR A 100 7.56 12.34 -21.51
CA THR A 100 7.51 13.51 -20.63
C THR A 100 8.61 14.50 -21.01
N ILE A 101 8.21 15.73 -21.34
CA ILE A 101 9.09 16.84 -21.70
C ILE A 101 9.14 17.92 -20.62
N ALA A 102 8.08 18.04 -19.81
CA ALA A 102 8.03 18.96 -18.69
C ALA A 102 7.06 18.48 -17.61
N GLN A 103 7.17 19.03 -16.41
CA GLN A 103 6.30 18.75 -15.28
C GLN A 103 5.92 20.03 -14.55
N ASP A 104 4.67 20.13 -14.13
CA ASP A 104 4.11 21.19 -13.30
C ASP A 104 3.29 20.56 -12.16
N GLY A 105 3.87 20.51 -10.95
CA GLY A 105 3.28 19.78 -9.83
C GLY A 105 3.00 18.30 -10.18
N GLU A 106 1.71 17.95 -10.19
CA GLU A 106 1.19 16.60 -10.49
C GLU A 106 0.88 16.39 -11.98
N MET A 107 1.00 17.43 -12.79
CA MET A 107 0.80 17.39 -14.24
C MET A 107 2.10 17.08 -14.98
N SER A 108 2.04 16.12 -15.90
CA SER A 108 3.12 15.79 -16.82
C SER A 108 2.75 16.23 -18.23
N LEU A 109 3.56 17.11 -18.83
CA LEU A 109 3.46 17.46 -20.25
C LEU A 109 4.30 16.48 -21.06
N MET A 110 3.68 15.82 -22.04
CA MET A 110 4.27 14.78 -22.85
C MET A 110 4.21 15.13 -24.33
N ALA A 111 5.26 14.78 -25.09
CA ALA A 111 5.31 14.94 -26.53
C ALA A 111 5.30 13.59 -27.24
N ALA A 112 4.48 13.45 -28.28
CA ALA A 112 4.46 12.27 -29.14
C ALA A 112 5.79 12.06 -29.88
N TRP A 113 6.19 10.79 -29.96
CA TRP A 113 7.34 10.34 -30.73
C TRP A 113 7.07 10.56 -32.22
N GLU A 114 5.92 10.09 -32.68
CA GLU A 114 5.49 10.25 -34.05
C GLU A 114 5.09 11.71 -34.32
N PRO A 115 5.72 12.38 -35.29
CA PRO A 115 5.32 13.72 -35.65
C PRO A 115 3.95 13.70 -36.32
N SER A 116 3.21 14.79 -36.16
CA SER A 116 2.07 15.08 -37.04
C SER A 116 2.51 15.14 -38.51
N PRO A 117 1.57 15.11 -39.49
CA PRO A 117 1.91 15.32 -40.90
C PRO A 117 2.68 16.61 -41.18
N SER A 118 2.62 17.59 -40.26
CA SER A 118 3.42 18.82 -40.35
C SER A 118 4.85 18.70 -39.82
N GLY A 119 5.25 17.52 -39.36
CA GLY A 119 6.55 17.26 -38.74
C GLY A 119 6.65 17.76 -37.29
N ALA A 120 5.57 18.30 -36.71
CA ALA A 120 5.55 18.81 -35.34
C ALA A 120 5.14 17.74 -34.33
N SER A 121 5.69 17.78 -33.12
CA SER A 121 5.33 16.86 -32.04
C SER A 121 3.93 17.18 -31.55
N GLN A 122 3.11 16.20 -31.20
CA GLN A 122 1.84 16.48 -30.53
C GLN A 122 2.06 16.55 -29.03
N VAL A 123 1.64 17.63 -28.37
CA VAL A 123 1.79 17.79 -26.92
C VAL A 123 0.47 17.49 -26.22
N VAL A 124 0.54 16.59 -25.26
CA VAL A 124 -0.57 16.23 -24.36
C VAL A 124 -0.15 16.47 -22.92
N TYR A 125 -1.13 16.55 -22.02
CA TYR A 125 -0.88 16.39 -20.59
C TYR A 125 -1.48 15.09 -20.07
N ALA A 126 -0.86 14.56 -19.02
CA ALA A 126 -1.41 13.52 -18.15
C ALA A 126 -1.35 14.01 -16.70
N HIS A 127 -2.40 13.72 -15.95
CA HIS A 127 -2.48 13.91 -14.52
C HIS A 127 -2.39 12.54 -13.83
N GLN A 128 -1.80 12.47 -12.64
CA GLN A 128 -1.70 11.19 -11.91
C GLN A 128 -3.08 10.63 -11.50
N ASP A 129 -4.03 11.53 -11.22
CA ASP A 129 -5.40 11.17 -10.83
C ASP A 129 -6.38 11.09 -12.01
N GLU A 130 -6.07 11.75 -13.14
CA GLU A 130 -6.93 11.74 -14.32
C GLU A 130 -6.29 10.93 -15.45
N TRP A 131 -6.81 9.72 -15.64
CA TRP A 131 -6.29 8.76 -16.60
C TRP A 131 -6.68 9.15 -18.02
N GLY A 132 -5.86 9.98 -18.65
CA GLY A 132 -6.10 10.50 -19.99
C GLY A 132 -4.85 11.09 -20.62
N ALA A 133 -4.85 11.17 -21.95
CA ALA A 133 -3.93 12.01 -22.71
C ALA A 133 -4.75 13.08 -23.40
N PHE A 134 -4.65 14.31 -22.90
CA PHE A 134 -5.44 15.43 -23.41
C PHE A 134 -4.54 16.39 -24.18
N HIS A 135 -4.89 16.72 -25.41
CA HIS A 135 -4.13 17.67 -26.22
C HIS A 135 -4.08 19.07 -25.56
N VAL A 136 -2.87 19.57 -25.32
CA VAL A 136 -2.65 20.93 -24.78
C VAL A 136 -2.06 21.87 -25.82
N ALA A 137 -1.17 21.33 -26.66
CA ALA A 137 -0.46 22.14 -27.63
C ALA A 137 -0.22 21.36 -28.93
N ARG A 138 -0.16 22.10 -30.03
CA ARG A 138 0.09 21.55 -31.38
C ARG A 138 1.54 21.11 -31.58
N SER A 139 2.46 21.62 -30.76
CA SER A 139 3.92 21.43 -30.83
C SER A 139 4.59 21.80 -29.51
N ILE A 140 5.81 21.31 -29.30
CA ILE A 140 6.63 21.73 -28.15
C ILE A 140 6.92 23.24 -28.28
N THR A 141 7.20 23.69 -29.48
CA THR A 141 7.44 25.09 -29.82
C THR A 141 6.24 25.98 -29.47
N SER A 142 5.02 25.55 -29.82
CA SER A 142 3.79 26.30 -29.50
C SER A 142 3.53 26.36 -28.00
N LEU A 143 3.77 25.25 -27.28
CA LEU A 143 3.67 25.23 -25.82
C LEU A 143 4.58 26.30 -25.20
N LEU A 144 5.86 26.33 -25.60
CA LEU A 144 6.80 27.31 -25.08
C LEU A 144 6.44 28.75 -25.45
N LEU A 145 5.86 28.97 -26.64
CA LEU A 145 5.38 30.30 -27.06
C LEU A 145 4.17 30.76 -26.26
N ASP A 146 3.26 29.84 -25.94
CA ASP A 146 2.11 30.14 -25.09
C ASP A 146 2.58 30.49 -23.67
N GLU A 147 3.53 29.76 -23.12
CA GLU A 147 4.14 30.09 -21.82
C GLU A 147 4.94 31.41 -21.84
N LEU A 148 5.67 31.71 -22.93
CA LEU A 148 6.29 33.02 -23.15
C LEU A 148 5.30 34.17 -23.07
N SER A 149 4.12 33.97 -23.65
CA SER A 149 3.10 35.01 -23.73
C SER A 149 2.49 35.35 -22.37
N LYS A 150 2.50 34.38 -21.45
CA LYS A 150 2.03 34.52 -20.06
C LYS A 150 3.06 35.19 -19.15
N ASP A 151 4.35 35.13 -19.48
CA ASP A 151 5.42 35.80 -18.72
C ASP A 151 5.57 37.28 -19.13
N GLU A 152 4.97 38.17 -18.33
CA GLU A 152 4.98 39.61 -18.57
C GLU A 152 6.41 40.21 -18.60
N LYS A 153 7.35 39.66 -17.83
CA LYS A 153 8.75 40.12 -17.81
C LYS A 153 9.50 39.68 -19.06
N ALA A 154 9.27 38.45 -19.53
CA ALA A 154 9.83 37.96 -20.79
C ALA A 154 9.29 38.75 -21.98
N ARG A 155 7.99 39.04 -21.99
CA ARG A 155 7.33 39.83 -23.04
C ARG A 155 7.91 41.24 -23.18
N ARG A 156 8.27 41.89 -22.06
CA ARG A 156 8.91 43.22 -22.06
C ARG A 156 10.36 43.19 -22.57
N LYS A 157 11.14 42.13 -22.25
CA LYS A 157 12.56 42.01 -22.68
C LYS A 157 12.73 41.55 -24.13
N SER A 158 11.73 40.89 -24.72
CA SER A 158 11.88 40.11 -25.97
C SER A 158 10.79 40.40 -27.02
N LYS A 159 10.10 41.55 -26.94
CA LYS A 159 8.88 41.84 -27.72
C LYS A 159 9.01 41.53 -29.23
N LEU A 160 10.12 41.95 -29.85
CA LEU A 160 10.41 41.75 -31.28
C LEU A 160 10.63 40.27 -31.66
N ASP A 161 11.31 39.50 -30.80
CA ASP A 161 11.51 38.06 -31.03
C ASP A 161 10.22 37.27 -30.78
N VAL A 162 9.39 37.68 -29.81
CA VAL A 162 8.08 37.06 -29.54
C VAL A 162 7.13 37.29 -30.71
N GLU A 163 7.08 38.51 -31.25
CA GLU A 163 6.28 38.84 -32.44
C GLU A 163 6.79 38.08 -33.68
N ARG A 164 8.11 38.01 -33.91
CA ARG A 164 8.68 37.20 -35.02
C ARG A 164 8.31 35.72 -34.89
N LEU A 165 8.47 35.14 -33.69
CA LEU A 165 8.16 33.73 -33.44
C LEU A 165 6.65 33.45 -33.51
N ALA A 166 5.80 34.42 -33.15
CA ALA A 166 4.35 34.32 -33.31
C ALA A 166 3.94 34.32 -34.80
N VAL A 167 4.60 35.13 -35.63
CA VAL A 167 4.39 35.12 -37.09
C VAL A 167 4.90 33.82 -37.72
N GLU A 168 6.07 33.31 -37.30
CA GLU A 168 6.57 32.00 -37.72
C GLU A 168 5.63 30.86 -37.30
N ARG A 169 5.03 30.95 -36.11
CA ARG A 169 3.97 30.05 -35.62
C ARG A 169 2.75 30.11 -36.52
N GLU A 170 2.21 31.29 -36.80
CA GLU A 170 1.00 31.45 -37.60
C GLU A 170 1.21 30.95 -39.03
N ALA A 171 2.35 31.29 -39.66
CA ALA A 171 2.71 30.77 -40.97
C ALA A 171 2.81 29.24 -40.99
N PHE A 172 3.35 28.64 -39.93
CA PHE A 172 3.46 27.18 -39.79
C PHE A 172 2.10 26.51 -39.54
N GLU A 173 1.26 27.08 -38.68
CA GLU A 173 -0.07 26.57 -38.38
C GLU A 173 -1.02 26.65 -39.59
N ASN A 174 -0.85 27.66 -40.44
CA ASN A 174 -1.63 27.84 -41.65
C ASN A 174 -1.15 26.99 -42.84
N ALA A 175 0.15 26.66 -42.92
CA ALA A 175 0.73 25.98 -44.09
C ALA A 175 0.38 24.47 -44.20
N ARG A 176 -0.19 23.82 -43.19
CA ARG A 176 -0.33 22.35 -43.17
C ARG A 176 -1.60 21.80 -42.49
N GLN A 177 -2.74 22.50 -42.51
CA GLN A 177 -4.00 21.88 -42.06
C GLN A 177 -4.47 20.81 -43.06
N PRO A 178 -4.56 19.52 -42.70
CA PRO A 178 -5.44 18.61 -43.41
C PRO A 178 -6.84 18.82 -42.84
N ARG A 179 -7.70 19.53 -43.57
CA ARG A 179 -9.15 19.42 -43.38
C ARG A 179 -9.58 18.05 -43.91
N GLY A 180 -9.47 17.01 -43.11
CA GLY A 180 -9.91 15.68 -43.53
C GLY A 180 -9.50 14.55 -42.59
N THR A 181 -10.50 14.02 -41.87
CA THR A 181 -10.58 12.65 -41.35
C THR A 181 -9.42 12.13 -40.48
N ARG A 182 -9.28 12.68 -39.28
CA ARG A 182 -8.61 12.00 -38.14
C ARG A 182 -9.50 10.83 -37.68
N LYS A 183 -9.28 9.62 -38.19
CA LYS A 183 -9.90 8.39 -37.62
C LYS A 183 -8.92 7.24 -37.36
N GLU A 184 -7.72 7.25 -37.94
CA GLU A 184 -6.72 6.21 -37.70
C GLU A 184 -5.46 6.81 -37.05
N GLY A 185 -5.06 6.30 -35.88
CA GLY A 185 -3.79 6.64 -35.23
C GLY A 185 -3.74 7.92 -34.39
N ALA A 186 -4.87 8.54 -34.05
CA ALA A 186 -4.88 9.65 -33.10
C ALA A 186 -4.39 9.18 -31.73
N LEU A 187 -3.46 9.93 -31.13
CA LEU A 187 -2.86 9.63 -29.82
C LEU A 187 -3.90 9.30 -28.74
N GLU A 188 -5.06 9.95 -28.76
CA GLU A 188 -6.18 9.69 -27.85
C GLU A 188 -6.78 8.28 -28.02
N SER A 189 -6.95 7.83 -29.27
CA SER A 189 -7.41 6.46 -29.59
C SER A 189 -6.38 5.42 -29.15
N PHE A 190 -5.10 5.72 -29.35
CA PHE A 190 -4.01 4.84 -28.96
C PHE A 190 -3.83 4.80 -27.43
N HIS A 191 -4.06 5.91 -26.74
CA HIS A 191 -4.06 5.97 -25.27
C HIS A 191 -5.16 5.10 -24.66
N ALA A 192 -6.40 5.19 -25.18
CA ALA A 192 -7.52 4.41 -24.66
C ALA A 192 -7.26 2.89 -24.70
N ARG A 193 -6.56 2.40 -25.73
CA ARG A 193 -6.28 0.97 -25.92
C ARG A 193 -5.01 0.45 -25.24
N THR A 194 -4.13 1.34 -24.76
CA THR A 194 -2.90 0.98 -24.04
C THR A 194 -3.06 1.03 -22.53
N LEU A 195 -4.11 1.68 -22.03
CA LEU A 195 -4.32 1.93 -20.62
C LEU A 195 -4.31 0.66 -19.74
N TRP A 196 -4.88 -0.42 -20.26
CA TRP A 196 -4.92 -1.70 -19.56
C TRP A 196 -3.51 -2.28 -19.37
N LEU A 197 -2.58 -2.08 -20.32
CA LEU A 197 -1.18 -2.47 -20.15
C LEU A 197 -0.52 -1.64 -19.06
N THR A 198 -0.76 -0.32 -19.05
CA THR A 198 -0.25 0.55 -17.99
C THR A 198 -0.73 0.08 -16.62
N LYS A 199 -2.03 -0.20 -16.45
CA LYS A 199 -2.58 -0.76 -15.20
C LYS A 199 -2.00 -2.13 -14.86
N ALA A 200 -1.80 -2.98 -15.87
CA ALA A 200 -1.20 -4.31 -15.70
C ALA A 200 0.26 -4.25 -15.29
N PHE A 201 1.01 -3.19 -15.62
CA PHE A 201 2.37 -2.96 -15.14
C PHE A 201 2.43 -2.28 -13.77
N LEU A 202 1.52 -1.34 -13.51
CA LEU A 202 1.44 -0.61 -12.25
C LEU A 202 0.84 -1.46 -11.12
N GLY A 203 0.13 -2.53 -11.46
CA GLY A 203 -0.48 -3.44 -10.51
C GLY A 203 -1.79 -2.94 -9.92
N ILE A 204 -2.45 -1.99 -10.59
CA ILE A 204 -3.64 -1.27 -10.11
C ILE A 204 -4.86 -1.51 -11.01
N GLY A 205 -4.98 -2.74 -11.54
CA GLY A 205 -6.14 -3.12 -12.34
C GLY A 205 -7.42 -3.21 -11.51
N GLY A 206 -8.51 -2.65 -12.03
CA GLY A 206 -9.87 -2.91 -11.56
C GLY A 206 -10.42 -4.20 -12.16
N GLU A 207 -11.66 -4.17 -12.65
CA GLU A 207 -12.22 -5.30 -13.41
C GLU A 207 -11.60 -5.39 -14.80
N TRP A 208 -10.76 -6.41 -15.04
CA TRP A 208 -10.06 -6.60 -16.32
C TRP A 208 -11.00 -6.67 -17.53
N SER A 209 -12.25 -7.11 -17.37
CA SER A 209 -13.24 -7.11 -18.45
C SER A 209 -13.49 -5.72 -19.03
N ASP A 210 -13.57 -4.71 -18.17
CA ASP A 210 -13.86 -3.32 -18.57
C ASP A 210 -12.62 -2.67 -19.20
N GLU A 211 -11.44 -2.96 -18.64
CA GLU A 211 -10.16 -2.49 -19.17
C GLU A 211 -9.89 -3.07 -20.56
N LEU A 212 -10.16 -4.37 -20.75
CA LEU A 212 -9.92 -5.09 -21.99
C LEU A 212 -10.99 -4.81 -23.06
N ALA A 213 -12.14 -4.26 -22.70
CA ALA A 213 -13.16 -3.84 -23.66
C ALA A 213 -12.65 -2.79 -24.67
N LYS A 214 -11.62 -2.02 -24.27
CA LYS A 214 -10.98 -0.99 -25.12
C LYS A 214 -9.66 -1.46 -25.74
N ALA A 215 -9.20 -2.68 -25.44
CA ALA A 215 -7.96 -3.21 -25.98
C ALA A 215 -8.06 -3.48 -27.49
N ALA A 216 -6.92 -3.42 -28.19
CA ALA A 216 -6.87 -3.73 -29.61
C ALA A 216 -7.06 -5.23 -29.85
N THR A 217 -7.87 -5.56 -30.85
CA THR A 217 -8.26 -6.92 -31.24
C THR A 217 -7.24 -7.57 -32.16
N LEU A 218 -7.41 -8.87 -32.42
CA LEU A 218 -6.62 -9.55 -33.45
C LEU A 218 -6.87 -9.04 -34.87
N ALA A 219 -8.01 -8.38 -35.13
CA ALA A 219 -8.23 -7.70 -36.40
C ALA A 219 -7.31 -6.47 -36.51
N ASP A 220 -7.18 -5.71 -35.42
CA ASP A 220 -6.26 -4.57 -35.34
C ASP A 220 -4.81 -5.02 -35.49
N TRP A 221 -4.42 -6.14 -34.84
CA TRP A 221 -3.09 -6.75 -35.04
C TRP A 221 -2.78 -6.99 -36.51
N LYS A 222 -3.69 -7.62 -37.25
CA LYS A 222 -3.49 -7.93 -38.67
C LYS A 222 -3.32 -6.67 -39.53
N ALA A 223 -4.10 -5.63 -39.25
CA ALA A 223 -4.00 -4.36 -39.95
C ALA A 223 -2.68 -3.63 -39.63
N GLU A 224 -2.21 -3.74 -38.39
CA GLU A 224 -1.06 -2.98 -37.89
C GLU A 224 0.28 -3.71 -38.02
N LYS A 225 0.27 -5.04 -38.19
CA LYS A 225 1.46 -5.90 -38.34
C LYS A 225 2.51 -5.34 -39.31
N PRO A 226 2.18 -4.79 -40.49
CA PRO A 226 3.18 -4.20 -41.39
C PRO A 226 3.95 -3.02 -40.80
N SER A 227 3.35 -2.30 -39.83
CA SER A 227 3.94 -1.12 -39.18
C SER A 227 4.74 -1.45 -37.92
N VAL A 228 4.56 -2.65 -37.36
CA VAL A 228 5.21 -3.09 -36.11
C VAL A 228 6.72 -3.05 -36.19
N GLY A 229 7.29 -3.44 -37.34
CA GLY A 229 8.75 -3.38 -37.57
C GLY A 229 9.32 -1.96 -37.69
N ARG A 230 8.48 -0.91 -37.66
CA ARG A 230 8.94 0.49 -37.84
C ARG A 230 8.56 1.42 -36.69
N ARG A 231 7.58 1.04 -35.87
CA ARG A 231 7.01 1.89 -34.82
C ARG A 231 7.29 1.29 -33.43
N PRO A 232 8.29 1.79 -32.68
CA PRO A 232 8.71 1.20 -31.41
C PRO A 232 7.61 1.10 -30.34
N ASN A 233 6.74 2.09 -30.23
CA ASN A 233 5.60 2.08 -29.31
C ASN A 233 4.57 1.00 -29.68
N LEU A 234 4.27 0.87 -30.98
CA LEU A 234 3.38 -0.15 -31.50
C LEU A 234 3.96 -1.55 -31.33
N ALA A 235 5.26 -1.71 -31.54
CA ALA A 235 6.00 -2.93 -31.27
C ALA A 235 5.93 -3.33 -29.79
N ALA A 236 6.22 -2.39 -28.88
CA ALA A 236 6.16 -2.64 -27.45
C ALA A 236 4.73 -3.02 -27.01
N TYR A 237 3.72 -2.32 -27.53
CA TYR A 237 2.32 -2.64 -27.31
C TYR A 237 1.99 -4.09 -27.68
N TRP A 238 2.25 -4.49 -28.93
CA TRP A 238 1.88 -5.82 -29.41
C TRP A 238 2.68 -6.94 -28.76
N LEU A 239 3.98 -6.72 -28.47
CA LEU A 239 4.79 -7.68 -27.71
C LEU A 239 4.15 -7.99 -26.35
N TRP A 240 3.83 -6.96 -25.56
CA TRP A 240 3.23 -7.15 -24.23
C TRP A 240 1.78 -7.62 -24.31
N ALA A 241 1.00 -7.10 -25.26
CA ALA A 241 -0.39 -7.51 -25.46
C ALA A 241 -0.49 -9.00 -25.78
N HIS A 242 0.26 -9.49 -26.77
CA HIS A 242 0.23 -10.91 -27.13
C HIS A 242 0.81 -11.81 -26.03
N TYR A 243 1.81 -11.35 -25.27
CA TYR A 243 2.32 -12.09 -24.13
C TYR A 243 1.26 -12.26 -23.03
N LEU A 244 0.59 -11.18 -22.62
CA LEU A 244 -0.42 -11.21 -21.55
C LEU A 244 -1.73 -11.89 -21.98
N LEU A 245 -2.10 -11.76 -23.25
CA LEU A 245 -3.25 -12.44 -23.86
C LEU A 245 -2.94 -13.88 -24.29
N GLU A 246 -1.71 -14.36 -24.11
CA GLU A 246 -1.26 -15.70 -24.51
C GLU A 246 -1.54 -16.05 -25.98
N ASN A 247 -1.40 -15.05 -26.84
CA ASN A 247 -1.52 -15.17 -28.28
C ASN A 247 -0.17 -15.65 -28.84
N GLU A 248 0.22 -16.90 -28.53
CA GLU A 248 1.58 -17.39 -28.79
C GLU A 248 1.98 -17.35 -30.28
N GLU A 249 1.05 -17.62 -31.20
CA GLU A 249 1.30 -17.53 -32.65
C GLU A 249 1.63 -16.08 -33.04
N GLU A 250 0.77 -15.13 -32.67
CA GLU A 250 0.97 -13.72 -32.96
C GLU A 250 2.16 -13.12 -32.20
N LEU A 251 2.48 -13.62 -31.01
CA LEU A 251 3.65 -13.22 -30.25
C LEU A 251 4.95 -13.58 -30.97
N GLU A 252 5.04 -14.79 -31.55
CA GLU A 252 6.20 -15.19 -32.37
C GLU A 252 6.36 -14.28 -33.59
N GLU A 253 5.25 -13.93 -34.25
CA GLU A 253 5.27 -13.00 -35.36
C GLU A 253 5.74 -11.60 -34.94
N ALA A 254 5.29 -11.10 -33.78
CA ALA A 254 5.73 -9.83 -33.22
C ALA A 254 7.22 -9.85 -32.82
N LEU A 255 7.68 -10.94 -32.18
CA LEU A 255 9.09 -11.14 -31.83
C LEU A 255 9.97 -11.14 -33.08
N GLY A 256 9.54 -11.82 -34.16
CA GLY A 256 10.23 -11.84 -35.45
C GLY A 256 10.28 -10.45 -36.11
N SER A 257 9.13 -9.77 -36.16
CA SER A 257 8.99 -8.45 -36.81
C SER A 257 9.77 -7.34 -36.10
N THR A 258 10.12 -7.52 -34.83
CA THR A 258 10.79 -6.51 -34.01
C THR A 258 12.29 -6.76 -33.80
N ARG A 259 12.85 -7.86 -34.34
CA ARG A 259 14.27 -8.25 -34.12
C ARG A 259 15.28 -7.15 -34.48
N HIS A 260 15.01 -6.42 -35.56
CA HIS A 260 15.90 -5.40 -36.10
C HIS A 260 15.77 -4.04 -35.42
N LEU A 261 14.69 -3.81 -34.66
CA LEU A 261 14.47 -2.54 -33.97
C LEU A 261 15.51 -2.35 -32.84
N ARG A 262 16.23 -1.23 -32.90
CA ARG A 262 17.29 -0.89 -31.93
C ARG A 262 16.76 -0.19 -30.67
N SER A 263 15.50 0.25 -30.70
CA SER A 263 14.86 0.93 -29.58
C SER A 263 15.05 0.15 -28.27
N PRO A 264 15.65 0.76 -27.23
CA PRO A 264 15.81 0.16 -25.91
C PRO A 264 14.49 -0.39 -25.35
N VAL A 265 13.39 0.31 -25.60
CA VAL A 265 12.03 -0.07 -25.20
C VAL A 265 11.63 -1.43 -25.79
N VAL A 266 11.82 -1.60 -27.10
CA VAL A 266 11.46 -2.84 -27.81
C VAL A 266 12.42 -3.97 -27.47
N ARG A 267 13.73 -3.68 -27.47
CA ARG A 267 14.76 -4.66 -27.15
C ARG A 267 14.58 -5.23 -25.75
N GLU A 268 14.41 -4.38 -24.75
CA GLU A 268 14.17 -4.83 -23.37
C GLU A 268 12.85 -5.58 -23.25
N SER A 269 11.76 -5.09 -23.86
CA SER A 269 10.47 -5.79 -23.86
C SER A 269 10.60 -7.22 -24.40
N ARG A 270 11.31 -7.39 -25.51
CA ARG A 270 11.62 -8.71 -26.09
C ARG A 270 12.43 -9.58 -25.12
N GLU A 271 13.54 -9.06 -24.60
CA GLU A 271 14.39 -9.79 -23.64
C GLU A 271 13.58 -10.26 -22.41
N PHE A 272 12.71 -9.40 -21.87
CA PHE A 272 11.85 -9.74 -20.74
C PHE A 272 10.85 -10.84 -21.10
N ILE A 273 10.13 -10.68 -22.20
CA ILE A 273 9.12 -11.64 -22.65
C ILE A 273 9.74 -13.01 -22.94
N GLU A 274 10.87 -13.05 -23.64
CA GLU A 274 11.60 -14.30 -23.92
C GLU A 274 12.06 -14.97 -22.62
N THR A 275 12.53 -14.21 -21.64
CA THR A 275 12.92 -14.74 -20.32
C THR A 275 11.71 -15.29 -19.56
N LEU A 276 10.58 -14.58 -19.57
CA LEU A 276 9.33 -15.01 -18.96
C LEU A 276 8.78 -16.29 -19.61
N ARG A 277 8.78 -16.37 -20.94
CA ARG A 277 8.36 -17.58 -21.68
C ARG A 277 9.26 -18.78 -21.40
N ALA A 278 10.54 -18.56 -21.17
CA ALA A 278 11.47 -19.61 -20.75
C ALA A 278 11.29 -20.06 -19.29
N GLY A 279 10.32 -19.49 -18.54
CA GLY A 279 10.11 -19.80 -17.13
C GLY A 279 11.28 -19.40 -16.24
N LYS A 280 12.16 -18.52 -16.72
CA LYS A 280 13.34 -18.07 -15.97
C LYS A 280 12.94 -16.96 -15.00
N LYS A 281 13.60 -16.97 -13.84
CA LYS A 281 13.42 -15.91 -12.83
C LYS A 281 13.81 -14.57 -13.42
N ILE A 282 12.95 -13.57 -13.25
CA ILE A 282 13.21 -12.23 -13.75
C ILE A 282 12.60 -11.21 -12.79
N ARG A 283 13.25 -10.05 -12.67
CA ARG A 283 12.74 -8.95 -11.85
C ARG A 283 12.86 -7.64 -12.61
N LEU A 284 11.73 -6.94 -12.71
CA LEU A 284 11.59 -5.61 -13.27
C LEU A 284 11.07 -4.69 -12.17
N GLY A 285 11.98 -4.00 -11.46
CA GLY A 285 11.66 -3.27 -10.23
C GLY A 285 11.06 -4.19 -9.16
N LYS A 286 9.76 -4.01 -8.85
CA LYS A 286 9.01 -4.87 -7.91
C LYS A 286 8.23 -6.01 -8.60
N LEU A 287 8.18 -6.00 -9.94
CA LEU A 287 7.45 -6.99 -10.73
C LEU A 287 8.35 -8.18 -11.00
N ASP A 288 7.91 -9.40 -10.77
CA ASP A 288 8.68 -10.61 -11.02
C ASP A 288 7.91 -11.67 -11.81
N GLU A 289 8.50 -12.84 -12.02
CA GLU A 289 7.88 -13.89 -12.82
C GLU A 289 6.52 -14.33 -12.28
N VAL A 290 6.33 -14.31 -10.96
CA VAL A 290 5.07 -14.69 -10.31
C VAL A 290 4.01 -13.64 -10.60
N TYR A 291 4.36 -12.36 -10.49
CA TYR A 291 3.48 -11.25 -10.86
C TYR A 291 2.97 -11.36 -12.31
N PHE A 292 3.89 -11.63 -13.26
CA PHE A 292 3.53 -11.72 -14.67
C PHE A 292 2.74 -12.98 -15.01
N ALA A 293 2.97 -14.09 -14.30
CA ALA A 293 2.15 -15.29 -14.44
C ALA A 293 0.71 -15.05 -13.95
N GLY A 294 0.56 -14.48 -12.75
CA GLY A 294 -0.76 -14.19 -12.17
C GLY A 294 -1.57 -13.22 -13.04
N ILE A 295 -0.96 -12.13 -13.51
CA ILE A 295 -1.67 -11.14 -14.33
C ILE A 295 -2.06 -11.67 -15.71
N ARG A 296 -1.24 -12.54 -16.30
CA ARG A 296 -1.52 -13.22 -17.57
C ARG A 296 -2.68 -14.21 -17.44
N GLU A 297 -2.81 -14.86 -16.27
CA GLU A 297 -3.98 -15.69 -15.94
C GLU A 297 -5.24 -14.83 -15.80
N GLU A 298 -5.20 -13.76 -14.98
CA GLU A 298 -6.32 -12.85 -14.74
C GLU A 298 -6.84 -12.20 -16.05
N ILE A 299 -5.93 -11.63 -16.84
CA ILE A 299 -6.25 -11.02 -18.15
C ILE A 299 -6.81 -12.08 -19.09
N GLY A 300 -6.24 -13.28 -19.06
CA GLY A 300 -6.71 -14.39 -19.86
C GLY A 300 -8.15 -14.83 -19.58
N GLU A 301 -8.52 -14.88 -18.31
CA GLU A 301 -9.88 -15.22 -17.89
C GLU A 301 -10.90 -14.14 -18.24
N ALA A 302 -10.48 -12.86 -18.22
CA ALA A 302 -11.34 -11.71 -18.47
C ALA A 302 -11.40 -11.29 -19.95
N ALA A 303 -10.43 -11.69 -20.78
CA ALA A 303 -10.29 -11.22 -22.15
C ALA A 303 -11.48 -11.65 -23.04
N PRO A 304 -12.16 -10.70 -23.72
CA PRO A 304 -13.19 -11.06 -24.69
C PRO A 304 -12.58 -11.80 -25.90
N LYS A 305 -13.36 -12.71 -26.49
CA LYS A 305 -12.94 -13.59 -27.60
C LYS A 305 -12.20 -12.87 -28.76
N PRO A 306 -12.57 -11.65 -29.19
CA PRO A 306 -11.85 -10.96 -30.27
C PRO A 306 -10.37 -10.63 -29.98
N LEU A 307 -9.97 -10.64 -28.70
CA LEU A 307 -8.57 -10.44 -28.30
C LEU A 307 -7.74 -11.73 -28.34
N LEU A 308 -8.37 -12.90 -28.39
CA LEU A 308 -7.73 -14.18 -28.14
C LEU A 308 -7.40 -14.95 -29.42
N GLY A 309 -6.17 -15.44 -29.51
CA GLY A 309 -5.64 -16.26 -30.59
C GLY A 309 -6.39 -17.58 -30.72
N ARG A 310 -6.28 -18.23 -31.88
CA ARG A 310 -7.03 -19.47 -32.18
C ARG A 310 -6.82 -20.57 -31.13
N ALA A 311 -5.59 -20.75 -30.67
CA ALA A 311 -5.25 -21.76 -29.66
C ALA A 311 -5.94 -21.48 -28.32
N ARG A 312 -6.00 -20.20 -27.90
CA ARG A 312 -6.62 -19.81 -26.63
C ARG A 312 -8.14 -19.71 -26.71
N ALA A 313 -8.69 -19.22 -27.82
CA ALA A 313 -10.13 -19.20 -28.04
C ALA A 313 -10.74 -20.62 -28.04
N LYS A 314 -9.97 -21.64 -28.46
CA LYS A 314 -10.36 -23.07 -28.40
C LYS A 314 -10.12 -23.69 -27.03
N ARG A 315 -9.12 -23.22 -26.27
CA ARG A 315 -8.99 -23.57 -24.86
C ARG A 315 -10.13 -22.91 -24.11
N SER A 316 -11.22 -23.64 -23.88
CA SER A 316 -12.15 -23.24 -22.82
C SER A 316 -11.32 -22.92 -21.56
N PRO A 317 -11.65 -21.91 -20.75
CA PRO A 317 -10.86 -21.48 -19.58
C PRO A 317 -10.62 -22.57 -18.50
N LYS A 318 -11.03 -23.81 -18.75
CA LYS A 318 -10.48 -25.01 -18.09
C LYS A 318 -9.04 -25.28 -18.55
N THR A 319 -8.08 -24.46 -18.11
CA THR A 319 -6.67 -24.86 -18.08
C THR A 319 -6.54 -26.17 -17.31
N VAL A 320 -5.74 -27.13 -17.78
CA VAL A 320 -5.56 -28.45 -17.12
C VAL A 320 -5.18 -28.29 -15.64
N VAL A 321 -4.36 -27.29 -15.32
CA VAL A 321 -3.95 -26.96 -13.94
C VAL A 321 -5.11 -26.40 -13.11
N SER A 322 -6.04 -25.66 -13.72
CA SER A 322 -7.29 -25.19 -13.09
C SER A 322 -8.26 -26.35 -12.87
N ALA A 323 -8.35 -27.30 -13.81
CA ALA A 323 -9.18 -28.50 -13.65
C ALA A 323 -8.67 -29.43 -12.55
N THR A 324 -7.36 -29.67 -12.47
CA THR A 324 -6.77 -30.50 -11.40
C THR A 324 -6.95 -29.86 -10.03
N VAL A 325 -6.70 -28.55 -9.90
CA VAL A 325 -6.85 -27.88 -8.60
C VAL A 325 -8.31 -27.69 -8.20
N LYS A 326 -9.21 -27.34 -9.13
CA LYS A 326 -10.64 -27.32 -8.84
C LYS A 326 -11.19 -28.72 -8.52
N GLY A 327 -10.65 -29.76 -9.15
CA GLY A 327 -10.98 -31.15 -8.82
C GLY A 327 -10.54 -31.50 -7.40
N ALA A 328 -9.32 -31.13 -7.00
CA ALA A 328 -8.82 -31.31 -5.64
C ALA A 328 -9.62 -30.50 -4.61
N GLU A 329 -9.96 -29.25 -4.92
CA GLU A 329 -10.79 -28.39 -4.06
C GLU A 329 -12.21 -28.96 -3.91
N ALA A 330 -12.84 -29.39 -5.00
CA ALA A 330 -14.18 -29.98 -4.97
C ALA A 330 -14.20 -31.32 -4.22
N ALA A 331 -13.17 -32.16 -4.40
CA ALA A 331 -13.01 -33.39 -3.64
C ALA A 331 -12.84 -33.09 -2.14
N ALA A 332 -11.92 -32.19 -1.78
CA ALA A 332 -11.69 -31.79 -0.40
C ALA A 332 -12.93 -31.14 0.25
N THR A 333 -13.70 -30.36 -0.52
CA THR A 333 -14.97 -29.78 -0.06
C THR A 333 -15.98 -30.88 0.25
N GLY A 334 -16.17 -31.82 -0.68
CA GLY A 334 -17.12 -32.92 -0.49
C GLY A 334 -16.74 -33.87 0.65
N ASP A 335 -15.44 -34.13 0.84
CA ASP A 335 -14.94 -34.93 1.96
C ASP A 335 -15.15 -34.20 3.30
N LEU A 336 -14.89 -32.89 3.34
CA LEU A 336 -15.13 -32.08 4.53
C LEU A 336 -16.63 -31.98 4.87
N GLU A 337 -17.49 -31.69 3.88
CA GLU A 337 -18.95 -31.60 4.08
C GLU A 337 -19.53 -32.89 4.65
N LYS A 338 -19.03 -34.05 4.21
CA LYS A 338 -19.38 -35.35 4.81
C LYS A 338 -18.88 -35.47 6.24
N ALA A 339 -17.64 -35.04 6.51
CA ALA A 339 -16.99 -35.17 7.81
C ALA A 339 -17.58 -34.27 8.91
N ILE A 340 -18.24 -33.16 8.53
CA ILE A 340 -18.87 -32.21 9.46
C ILE A 340 -20.41 -32.24 9.39
N ALA A 341 -20.98 -33.23 8.70
CA ALA A 341 -22.43 -33.33 8.51
C ALA A 341 -23.16 -33.36 9.86
N GLY A 342 -24.07 -32.41 10.08
CA GLY A 342 -24.81 -32.25 11.33
C GLY A 342 -24.11 -31.41 12.40
N GLU A 343 -22.88 -30.95 12.18
CA GLU A 343 -22.18 -30.04 13.08
C GLU A 343 -22.48 -28.57 12.73
N SER A 344 -23.11 -27.84 13.66
CA SER A 344 -23.38 -26.41 13.50
C SER A 344 -22.10 -25.61 13.29
N ARG A 345 -21.05 -25.91 14.08
CA ARG A 345 -19.72 -25.29 13.99
C ARG A 345 -19.09 -25.42 12.60
N GLY A 346 -19.18 -26.61 12.00
CA GLY A 346 -18.63 -26.85 10.66
C GLY A 346 -19.39 -26.08 9.58
N SER A 347 -20.71 -26.05 9.67
CA SER A 347 -21.57 -25.28 8.74
C SER A 347 -21.29 -23.77 8.84
N GLU A 348 -21.16 -23.28 10.06
CA GLU A 348 -20.83 -21.89 10.41
C GLU A 348 -19.48 -21.47 9.81
N ALA A 349 -18.45 -22.33 9.89
CA ALA A 349 -17.14 -22.11 9.29
C ALA A 349 -17.19 -22.08 7.75
N LEU A 350 -17.97 -22.98 7.12
CA LEU A 350 -18.10 -23.03 5.66
C LEU A 350 -18.77 -21.78 5.12
N GLU A 351 -19.81 -21.30 5.82
CA GLU A 351 -20.48 -20.05 5.46
C GLU A 351 -19.51 -18.86 5.58
N LEU A 352 -18.77 -18.78 6.69
CA LEU A 352 -17.82 -17.69 6.92
C LEU A 352 -16.71 -17.67 5.85
N LEU A 353 -16.18 -18.84 5.49
CA LEU A 353 -15.19 -18.98 4.43
C LEU A 353 -15.75 -18.50 3.07
N LYS A 354 -16.98 -18.89 2.71
CA LYS A 354 -17.66 -18.43 1.47
C LYS A 354 -17.89 -16.91 1.47
N ARG A 355 -18.20 -16.31 2.62
CA ARG A 355 -18.35 -14.85 2.73
C ARG A 355 -17.01 -14.14 2.56
N LEU A 356 -15.93 -14.65 3.15
CA LEU A 356 -14.59 -14.09 2.97
C LEU A 356 -14.12 -14.11 1.49
N GLU A 357 -14.62 -15.04 0.68
CA GLU A 357 -14.34 -15.11 -0.77
C GLU A 357 -15.07 -14.07 -1.61
N THR A 358 -16.20 -13.55 -1.11
CA THR A 358 -17.12 -12.72 -1.90
C THR A 358 -17.16 -11.27 -1.44
N VAL A 359 -16.80 -10.99 -0.18
CA VAL A 359 -16.90 -9.65 0.41
C VAL A 359 -15.68 -8.79 0.04
N PRO A 360 -15.88 -7.62 -0.58
CA PRO A 360 -14.80 -6.70 -0.94
C PRO A 360 -13.94 -6.26 0.26
N PRO A 361 -12.69 -5.84 0.04
CA PRO A 361 -11.88 -5.22 1.07
C PRO A 361 -12.54 -3.99 1.70
N GLY A 362 -12.65 -3.99 3.04
CA GLY A 362 -13.18 -2.88 3.83
C GLY A 362 -14.62 -3.06 4.31
N ASP A 363 -15.36 -4.01 3.75
CA ASP A 363 -16.76 -4.23 4.11
C ASP A 363 -16.92 -5.14 5.34
N THR A 364 -17.96 -4.88 6.14
CA THR A 364 -18.36 -5.74 7.25
C THR A 364 -19.08 -6.99 6.75
N ILE A 365 -18.75 -8.13 7.33
CA ILE A 365 -19.39 -9.41 7.04
C ILE A 365 -20.56 -9.57 8.02
N ALA A 366 -21.78 -9.40 7.51
CA ALA A 366 -22.97 -9.84 8.23
C ALA A 366 -22.93 -11.36 8.32
N TRP A 367 -23.01 -11.95 9.51
CA TRP A 367 -22.90 -13.40 9.68
C TRP A 367 -23.56 -13.80 10.99
N SER A 368 -24.51 -14.74 10.95
CA SER A 368 -25.24 -15.23 12.13
C SER A 368 -25.80 -14.13 13.05
N GLY A 369 -26.23 -13.00 12.47
CA GLY A 369 -26.74 -11.84 13.23
C GLY A 369 -25.67 -10.92 13.83
N LEU A 370 -24.38 -11.25 13.66
CA LEU A 370 -23.25 -10.39 13.99
C LEU A 370 -22.80 -9.60 12.75
N SER A 371 -22.30 -8.40 12.96
CA SER A 371 -21.57 -7.63 11.95
C SER A 371 -20.10 -7.69 12.32
N LEU A 372 -19.35 -8.57 11.66
CA LEU A 372 -17.93 -8.76 11.94
C LEU A 372 -17.09 -7.96 10.95
N GLY A 373 -16.06 -7.29 11.46
CA GLY A 373 -14.99 -6.79 10.62
C GLY A 373 -14.27 -7.95 9.92
N ARG A 374 -13.50 -7.64 8.87
CA ARG A 374 -12.70 -8.66 8.16
C ARG A 374 -11.73 -9.39 9.09
N ASP A 375 -10.99 -8.66 9.93
CA ASP A 375 -10.00 -9.26 10.82
C ASP A 375 -10.68 -10.14 11.89
N GLU A 376 -11.82 -9.70 12.42
CA GLU A 376 -12.65 -10.49 13.35
C GLU A 376 -13.15 -11.77 12.68
N SER A 377 -13.54 -11.70 11.41
CA SER A 377 -13.97 -12.85 10.62
C SER A 377 -12.83 -13.85 10.38
N ILE A 378 -11.61 -13.37 10.13
CA ILE A 378 -10.42 -14.23 9.99
C ILE A 378 -10.11 -14.94 11.31
N VAL A 379 -10.13 -14.20 12.43
CA VAL A 379 -9.91 -14.77 13.77
C VAL A 379 -10.98 -15.82 14.07
N ARG A 380 -12.25 -15.49 13.83
CA ARG A 380 -13.38 -16.39 14.07
C ARG A 380 -13.30 -17.65 13.20
N LEU A 381 -12.93 -17.53 11.93
CA LEU A 381 -12.70 -18.71 11.08
C LEU A 381 -11.64 -19.62 11.70
N GLY A 382 -10.52 -19.06 12.16
CA GLY A 382 -9.46 -19.80 12.84
C GLY A 382 -9.91 -20.50 14.14
N GLU A 383 -10.90 -19.96 14.86
CA GLU A 383 -11.50 -20.62 16.02
C GLU A 383 -12.43 -21.78 15.64
N LEU A 384 -13.04 -21.73 14.46
CA LEU A 384 -14.04 -22.70 14.04
C LEU A 384 -13.44 -23.93 13.36
N VAL A 385 -12.29 -23.79 12.69
CA VAL A 385 -11.62 -24.87 11.97
C VAL A 385 -10.84 -25.82 12.89
N ASP A 386 -10.60 -27.04 12.41
CA ASP A 386 -9.81 -28.08 13.07
C ASP A 386 -9.03 -28.92 12.03
N ALA A 387 -8.34 -29.98 12.44
CA ALA A 387 -7.49 -30.81 11.58
C ALA A 387 -8.21 -31.38 10.33
N ARG A 388 -9.53 -31.57 10.37
CA ARG A 388 -10.31 -32.05 9.20
C ARG A 388 -10.32 -31.03 8.06
N TRP A 389 -10.09 -29.75 8.35
CA TRP A 389 -10.11 -28.64 7.39
C TRP A 389 -8.82 -28.48 6.59
N VAL A 390 -7.72 -29.12 7.00
CA VAL A 390 -6.39 -28.93 6.38
C VAL A 390 -6.43 -29.15 4.88
N GLY A 391 -7.09 -30.22 4.41
CA GLY A 391 -7.19 -30.53 2.98
C GLY A 391 -7.88 -29.44 2.15
N LEU A 392 -9.03 -28.94 2.62
CA LEU A 392 -9.77 -27.87 1.94
C LEU A 392 -8.98 -26.56 1.95
N LEU A 393 -8.46 -26.16 3.11
CA LEU A 393 -7.73 -24.92 3.28
C LEU A 393 -6.44 -24.90 2.46
N ALA A 394 -5.71 -26.03 2.40
CA ALA A 394 -4.52 -26.17 1.56
C ALA A 394 -4.85 -26.12 0.06
N ALA A 395 -5.93 -26.78 -0.38
CA ALA A 395 -6.38 -26.71 -1.77
C ALA A 395 -6.75 -25.27 -2.18
N LYS A 396 -7.52 -24.58 -1.33
CA LYS A 396 -7.87 -23.16 -1.54
C LYS A 396 -6.65 -22.26 -1.49
N LEU A 397 -5.70 -22.50 -0.59
CA LEU A 397 -4.45 -21.74 -0.53
C LEU A 397 -3.64 -21.90 -1.81
N ALA A 398 -3.56 -23.11 -2.38
CA ALA A 398 -2.87 -23.35 -3.66
C ALA A 398 -3.53 -22.65 -4.85
N VAL A 399 -4.86 -22.43 -4.81
CA VAL A 399 -5.55 -21.56 -5.79
C VAL A 399 -5.20 -20.10 -5.52
N ALA A 400 -5.42 -19.63 -4.29
CA ALA A 400 -5.20 -18.26 -3.89
C ALA A 400 -3.77 -17.80 -4.19
N ALA A 401 -2.79 -18.67 -3.95
CA ALA A 401 -1.36 -18.47 -4.16
C ALA A 401 -0.96 -17.88 -5.52
N ARG A 402 -1.76 -18.14 -6.56
CA ARG A 402 -1.52 -17.71 -7.95
C ARG A 402 -1.89 -16.27 -8.20
N TYR A 403 -2.72 -15.72 -7.32
CA TYR A 403 -3.27 -14.38 -7.44
C TYR A 403 -2.62 -13.44 -6.43
N ARG A 404 -2.63 -12.16 -6.76
CA ARG A 404 -2.15 -11.09 -5.86
C ARG A 404 -3.06 -10.91 -4.66
N ASP A 405 -2.56 -10.24 -3.63
CA ASP A 405 -3.27 -10.03 -2.38
C ASP A 405 -4.60 -9.28 -2.54
N GLU A 406 -4.74 -8.43 -3.56
CA GLU A 406 -5.94 -7.64 -3.83
C GLU A 406 -6.99 -8.41 -4.62
N HIS A 407 -6.61 -9.53 -5.23
CA HIS A 407 -7.49 -10.29 -6.12
C HIS A 407 -8.59 -11.00 -5.32
N LYS A 408 -9.83 -11.04 -5.82
CA LYS A 408 -10.97 -11.70 -5.15
C LYS A 408 -10.75 -13.19 -4.84
N LYS A 409 -9.98 -13.90 -5.68
CA LYS A 409 -9.61 -15.31 -5.46
C LYS A 409 -8.48 -15.49 -4.44
N ALA A 410 -7.85 -14.40 -3.98
CA ALA A 410 -6.90 -14.43 -2.89
C ALA A 410 -7.64 -14.44 -1.54
N THR A 411 -8.40 -15.49 -1.24
CA THR A 411 -9.27 -15.55 -0.07
C THR A 411 -8.55 -15.14 1.22
N PRO A 412 -9.06 -14.15 1.99
CA PRO A 412 -8.48 -13.76 3.26
C PRO A 412 -8.60 -14.82 4.35
N GLY A 413 -7.59 -14.85 5.21
CA GLY A 413 -7.52 -15.70 6.39
C GLY A 413 -7.09 -17.15 6.14
N LEU A 414 -6.86 -17.57 4.89
CA LEU A 414 -6.49 -18.94 4.58
C LEU A 414 -5.20 -19.38 5.28
N LEU A 415 -4.19 -18.51 5.33
CA LEU A 415 -2.90 -18.83 5.97
C LEU A 415 -3.07 -19.03 7.49
N TYR A 416 -3.84 -18.15 8.14
CA TYR A 416 -4.12 -18.23 9.56
C TYR A 416 -5.01 -19.42 9.92
N ALA A 417 -6.12 -19.62 9.18
CA ALA A 417 -7.01 -20.76 9.39
C ALA A 417 -6.28 -22.09 9.16
N LEU A 418 -5.44 -22.18 8.14
CA LEU A 418 -4.62 -23.38 7.90
C LEU A 418 -3.65 -23.62 9.05
N ALA A 419 -3.02 -22.58 9.59
CA ALA A 419 -2.16 -22.73 10.77
C ALA A 419 -2.91 -23.21 12.01
N LYS A 420 -4.17 -22.76 12.21
CA LYS A 420 -5.04 -23.25 13.29
C LYS A 420 -5.49 -24.69 13.12
N ALA A 421 -5.60 -25.15 11.88
CA ALA A 421 -6.00 -26.51 11.55
C ALA A 421 -4.84 -27.54 11.64
N CYS A 422 -3.60 -27.12 11.35
CA CYS A 422 -2.42 -28.01 11.40
C CYS A 422 -2.03 -28.37 12.84
N SER A 423 -1.44 -29.55 13.04
CA SER A 423 -0.99 -30.01 14.36
C SER A 423 0.26 -29.29 14.84
N ASP A 424 1.13 -28.91 13.92
CA ASP A 424 2.41 -28.28 14.22
C ASP A 424 2.91 -27.37 13.07
N PHE A 425 4.02 -26.69 13.37
CA PHE A 425 4.66 -25.74 12.47
C PHE A 425 5.18 -26.39 11.17
N ASP A 426 5.76 -27.59 11.25
CA ASP A 426 6.39 -28.23 10.09
C ASP A 426 5.34 -28.78 9.13
N GLU A 427 4.20 -29.26 9.62
CA GLU A 427 3.03 -29.57 8.80
C GLU A 427 2.52 -28.33 8.06
N TRP A 428 2.27 -27.23 8.79
CA TRP A 428 1.79 -25.99 8.18
C TRP A 428 2.75 -25.47 7.11
N MET A 429 4.06 -25.45 7.38
CA MET A 429 5.07 -25.00 6.42
C MET A 429 5.11 -25.87 5.17
N ARG A 430 4.95 -27.20 5.27
CA ARG A 430 4.88 -28.07 4.08
C ARG A 430 3.75 -27.64 3.14
N TRP A 431 2.59 -27.26 3.68
CA TRP A 431 1.48 -26.79 2.87
C TRP A 431 1.71 -25.41 2.26
N VAL A 432 2.30 -24.48 3.03
CA VAL A 432 2.67 -23.16 2.51
C VAL A 432 3.71 -23.27 1.39
N GLU A 433 4.72 -24.13 1.54
CA GLU A 433 5.72 -24.41 0.51
C GLU A 433 5.10 -25.07 -0.72
N ALA A 434 4.22 -26.05 -0.52
CA ALA A 434 3.51 -26.73 -1.60
C ALA A 434 2.57 -25.81 -2.39
N ALA A 435 1.96 -24.81 -1.73
CA ALA A 435 1.16 -23.79 -2.39
C ALA A 435 1.99 -22.92 -3.36
N GLY A 436 3.32 -22.89 -3.21
CA GLY A 436 4.23 -22.22 -4.14
C GLY A 436 4.25 -20.69 -4.02
N THR A 437 3.67 -20.13 -2.96
CA THR A 437 3.70 -18.68 -2.70
C THR A 437 5.08 -18.26 -2.19
N ARG A 438 5.84 -17.52 -3.00
CA ARG A 438 7.10 -16.91 -2.56
C ARG A 438 7.00 -15.44 -2.23
N ASN A 439 5.97 -14.76 -2.73
CA ASN A 439 5.69 -13.36 -2.43
C ASN A 439 4.31 -13.23 -1.85
N PHE A 440 4.26 -12.73 -0.62
CA PHE A 440 3.04 -12.32 0.04
C PHE A 440 3.00 -10.79 -0.07
N GLY A 441 1.87 -10.24 -0.52
CA GLY A 441 1.66 -8.80 -0.41
C GLY A 441 1.48 -8.39 1.05
N LEU A 442 1.10 -7.13 1.28
CA LEU A 442 0.99 -6.60 2.65
C LEU A 442 -0.05 -7.37 3.48
N ARG A 443 -1.20 -7.69 2.91
CA ARG A 443 -2.29 -8.37 3.62
C ARG A 443 -1.87 -9.78 4.02
N ARG A 444 -1.40 -10.60 3.08
CA ARG A 444 -0.99 -11.97 3.37
C ARG A 444 0.26 -12.02 4.24
N THR A 445 1.13 -11.01 4.20
CA THR A 445 2.23 -10.89 5.17
C THR A 445 1.70 -10.71 6.59
N GLY A 446 0.60 -9.96 6.77
CA GLY A 446 -0.09 -9.86 8.05
C GLY A 446 -0.70 -11.20 8.48
N GLU A 447 -1.40 -11.89 7.58
CA GLU A 447 -1.96 -13.22 7.85
C GLU A 447 -0.87 -14.26 8.17
N LEU A 448 0.26 -14.23 7.46
CA LEU A 448 1.43 -15.03 7.78
C LEU A 448 1.90 -14.76 9.19
N ALA A 449 2.00 -13.50 9.60
CA ALA A 449 2.45 -13.18 10.95
C ALA A 449 1.50 -13.75 12.02
N GLN A 450 0.19 -13.63 11.81
CA GLN A 450 -0.80 -14.26 12.69
C GLN A 450 -0.67 -15.79 12.70
N ALA A 451 -0.41 -16.40 11.54
CA ALA A 451 -0.17 -17.83 11.41
C ALA A 451 1.10 -18.29 12.15
N TYR A 452 2.23 -17.59 11.95
CA TYR A 452 3.47 -17.83 12.69
C TYR A 452 3.29 -17.71 14.21
N ALA A 453 2.47 -16.75 14.66
CA ALA A 453 2.18 -16.56 16.08
C ALA A 453 1.35 -17.70 16.71
N CYS A 454 0.78 -18.61 15.91
CA CYS A 454 0.09 -19.79 16.42
C CYS A 454 1.04 -20.86 16.94
N PHE A 455 2.33 -20.80 16.60
CA PHE A 455 3.29 -21.86 16.89
C PHE A 455 4.34 -21.42 17.92
N ASP A 456 4.53 -22.24 18.94
CA ASP A 456 5.67 -22.16 19.87
C ASP A 456 6.89 -22.87 19.24
N HIS A 457 7.44 -22.25 18.18
CA HIS A 457 8.49 -22.86 17.37
C HIS A 457 9.63 -21.87 17.07
N PRO A 458 10.92 -22.24 17.23
CA PRO A 458 12.04 -21.32 17.05
C PRO A 458 12.11 -20.65 15.67
N LYS A 459 11.78 -21.37 14.59
CA LYS A 459 11.75 -20.79 13.24
C LYS A 459 10.63 -19.74 13.09
N ALA A 460 9.50 -19.97 13.75
CA ALA A 460 8.38 -19.02 13.71
C ALA A 460 8.75 -17.71 14.42
N TRP A 461 9.38 -17.82 15.59
CA TRP A 461 9.87 -16.67 16.32
C TRP A 461 10.95 -15.91 15.58
N ALA A 462 11.91 -16.60 14.97
CA ALA A 462 12.96 -15.96 14.18
C ALA A 462 12.38 -15.15 13.02
N TRP A 463 11.38 -15.69 12.33
CA TRP A 463 10.69 -14.98 11.25
C TRP A 463 9.94 -13.74 11.77
N LEU A 464 9.15 -13.88 12.84
CA LEU A 464 8.40 -12.79 13.46
C LEU A 464 9.32 -11.69 13.97
N GLU A 465 10.41 -12.06 14.62
CA GLU A 465 11.43 -11.15 15.14
C GLU A 465 12.03 -10.30 14.02
N GLU A 466 12.49 -10.96 12.94
CA GLU A 466 13.12 -10.28 11.82
C GLU A 466 12.17 -9.24 11.21
N HIS A 467 10.92 -9.63 10.94
CA HIS A 467 9.95 -8.75 10.29
C HIS A 467 9.46 -7.65 11.25
N ALA A 468 9.24 -7.96 12.53
CA ALA A 468 8.89 -6.96 13.54
C ALA A 468 10.01 -5.94 13.75
N ARG A 469 11.28 -6.36 13.71
CA ARG A 469 12.43 -5.45 13.79
C ARG A 469 12.49 -4.51 12.58
N ARG A 470 12.28 -5.03 11.37
CA ARG A 470 12.18 -4.21 10.14
C ARG A 470 11.04 -3.20 10.23
N PHE A 471 9.89 -3.63 10.75
CA PHE A 471 8.75 -2.76 11.00
C PHE A 471 9.11 -1.64 11.99
N VAL A 472 9.69 -1.96 13.15
CA VAL A 472 10.09 -0.98 14.18
C VAL A 472 11.11 0.00 13.62
N ASP A 473 12.10 -0.48 12.86
CA ASP A 473 13.11 0.39 12.24
C ASP A 473 12.51 1.32 11.18
N ALA A 474 11.45 0.91 10.48
CA ALA A 474 10.72 1.78 9.55
C ALA A 474 9.96 2.88 10.30
N GLN A 475 9.31 2.57 11.43
CA GLN A 475 8.63 3.57 12.27
C GLN A 475 9.60 4.57 12.89
N ILE A 476 10.78 4.12 13.32
CA ILE A 476 11.81 5.01 13.92
C ILE A 476 12.38 5.98 12.89
N LYS A 477 12.51 5.56 11.63
CA LYS A 477 13.10 6.38 10.56
C LYS A 477 12.10 7.29 9.84
N ASP A 478 10.85 7.33 10.29
CA ASP A 478 9.72 8.01 9.62
C ASP A 478 9.63 7.67 8.12
N VAL A 479 9.89 6.41 7.77
CA VAL A 479 9.79 5.98 6.38
C VAL A 479 8.32 5.71 6.09
N TRP A 480 7.67 6.68 5.44
CA TRP A 480 6.26 6.64 5.05
C TRP A 480 5.86 5.38 4.26
N GLN A 481 6.80 4.71 3.60
CA GLN A 481 6.53 3.45 2.89
C GLN A 481 6.65 2.25 3.85
N ARG A 482 5.54 1.92 4.52
CA ARG A 482 5.41 0.68 5.31
C ARG A 482 5.53 -0.54 4.39
N ARG A 483 6.74 -1.09 4.27
CA ARG A 483 7.00 -2.35 3.53
C ARG A 483 6.63 -3.60 4.33
N VAL A 484 6.36 -3.44 5.62
CA VAL A 484 5.94 -4.52 6.53
C VAL A 484 4.64 -4.05 7.17
N PRO A 485 3.59 -4.89 7.20
CA PRO A 485 2.32 -4.54 7.82
C PRO A 485 2.48 -4.45 9.35
N GLU A 486 1.63 -3.64 9.98
CA GLU A 486 1.61 -3.47 11.43
C GLU A 486 1.26 -4.77 12.17
N ASP A 487 0.47 -5.65 11.55
CA ASP A 487 0.08 -6.96 12.07
C ASP A 487 1.27 -7.83 12.44
N VAL A 488 2.41 -7.67 11.75
CA VAL A 488 3.65 -8.38 12.09
C VAL A 488 4.12 -8.03 13.49
N PHE A 489 4.08 -6.74 13.84
CA PHE A 489 4.49 -6.30 15.16
C PHE A 489 3.49 -6.80 16.22
N HIS A 490 2.18 -6.64 15.98
CA HIS A 490 1.13 -7.12 16.90
C HIS A 490 1.22 -8.63 17.14
N ALA A 491 1.36 -9.42 16.06
CA ALA A 491 1.54 -10.87 16.15
C ALA A 491 2.80 -11.22 16.95
N CYS A 492 3.93 -10.57 16.67
CA CYS A 492 5.18 -10.79 17.38
C CYS A 492 5.05 -10.50 18.88
N ILE A 493 4.50 -9.34 19.27
CA ILE A 493 4.37 -8.98 20.69
C ILE A 493 3.32 -9.80 21.42
N GLY A 494 2.34 -10.38 20.70
CA GLY A 494 1.35 -11.32 21.23
C GLY A 494 1.96 -12.66 21.67
N THR A 495 3.12 -13.04 21.11
CA THR A 495 3.83 -14.26 21.49
C THR A 495 4.53 -14.15 22.86
N ARG A 496 5.09 -15.26 23.33
CA ARG A 496 6.01 -15.32 24.48
C ARG A 496 7.49 -15.33 24.06
N ALA A 497 7.79 -14.96 22.81
CA ALA A 497 9.16 -15.02 22.31
C ALA A 497 10.11 -14.14 23.16
N PRO A 498 11.31 -14.62 23.52
CA PRO A 498 12.24 -13.90 24.40
C PRO A 498 12.64 -12.50 23.92
N VAL A 499 12.54 -12.25 22.62
CA VAL A 499 12.91 -10.98 22.00
C VAL A 499 11.88 -9.86 22.18
N VAL A 500 10.62 -10.19 22.49
CA VAL A 500 9.51 -9.23 22.55
C VAL A 500 9.82 -8.00 23.42
N PRO A 501 10.35 -8.15 24.67
CA PRO A 501 10.69 -7.00 25.48
C PRO A 501 11.74 -6.06 24.86
N ALA A 502 12.74 -6.60 24.15
CA ALA A 502 13.79 -5.79 23.53
C ALA A 502 13.24 -5.00 22.33
N LEU A 503 12.33 -5.60 21.55
CA LEU A 503 11.62 -4.94 20.46
C LEU A 503 10.73 -3.81 20.98
N ILE A 504 9.94 -4.07 22.03
CA ILE A 504 9.09 -3.06 22.67
C ILE A 504 9.94 -1.90 23.20
N ALA A 505 11.03 -2.18 23.93
CA ALA A 505 11.92 -1.16 24.44
C ALA A 505 12.49 -0.29 23.31
N ARG A 506 12.98 -0.91 22.23
CA ARG A 506 13.52 -0.20 21.06
C ARG A 506 12.48 0.72 20.42
N LEU A 507 11.26 0.25 20.20
CA LEU A 507 10.17 1.05 19.62
C LEU A 507 9.88 2.25 20.52
N LEU A 508 9.53 2.01 21.79
CA LEU A 508 9.09 3.05 22.71
C LEU A 508 10.18 4.07 23.03
N GLU A 509 11.46 3.70 22.99
CA GLU A 509 12.56 4.64 23.25
C GLU A 509 12.88 5.55 22.08
N LYS A 510 12.56 5.16 20.84
CA LYS A 510 13.08 5.85 19.64
C LYS A 510 12.02 6.38 18.68
N VAL A 511 10.80 5.84 18.72
CA VAL A 511 9.74 6.25 17.80
C VAL A 511 9.30 7.69 18.08
N GLU A 512 9.07 8.48 17.05
CA GLU A 512 8.42 9.78 17.19
C GLU A 512 6.93 9.57 17.45
N LEU A 513 6.40 10.18 18.51
CA LEU A 513 4.98 10.08 18.84
C LEU A 513 4.16 11.02 17.94
N GLY A 514 3.28 10.42 17.14
CA GLY A 514 2.31 11.11 16.31
C GLY A 514 1.03 10.29 16.18
N GLY A 515 0.03 10.84 15.47
CA GLY A 515 -1.25 10.15 15.29
C GLY A 515 -1.13 8.75 14.69
N GLN A 516 -0.16 8.55 13.79
CA GLN A 516 0.06 7.27 13.11
C GLN A 516 0.79 6.22 13.98
N THR A 517 1.52 6.63 15.02
CA THR A 517 2.31 5.74 15.89
C THR A 517 1.67 5.54 17.26
N ALA A 518 0.65 6.32 17.61
CA ALA A 518 -0.02 6.24 18.91
C ALA A 518 -0.60 4.85 19.20
N GLY A 519 -1.38 4.28 18.26
CA GLY A 519 -2.02 2.98 18.44
C GLY A 519 -1.02 1.85 18.69
N ILE A 520 0.06 1.81 17.91
CA ILE A 520 1.09 0.77 18.09
C ILE A 520 1.92 0.96 19.36
N CYS A 521 2.20 2.21 19.76
CA CYS A 521 2.85 2.50 21.04
C CYS A 521 1.95 2.07 22.20
N MET A 522 0.64 2.28 22.09
CA MET A 522 -0.33 1.84 23.09
C MET A 522 -0.33 0.32 23.26
N ALA A 523 -0.34 -0.44 22.16
CA ALA A 523 -0.23 -1.90 22.20
C ALA A 523 1.10 -2.36 22.83
N ALA A 524 2.22 -1.75 22.45
CA ALA A 524 3.53 -2.05 22.99
C ALA A 524 3.63 -1.74 24.50
N VAL A 525 3.04 -0.63 24.96
CA VAL A 525 2.98 -0.26 26.38
C VAL A 525 2.10 -1.22 27.18
N ALA A 526 0.91 -1.57 26.67
CA ALA A 526 0.04 -2.55 27.31
C ALA A 526 0.78 -3.88 27.51
N ARG A 527 1.44 -4.36 26.45
CA ARG A 527 2.19 -5.60 26.48
C ARG A 527 3.42 -5.55 27.40
N ALA A 528 4.15 -4.43 27.45
CA ALA A 528 5.22 -4.23 28.43
C ALA A 528 4.73 -4.43 29.87
N GLY A 529 3.55 -3.86 30.19
CA GLY A 529 2.91 -3.98 31.50
C GLY A 529 2.50 -5.41 31.84
N GLU A 530 2.00 -6.18 30.88
CA GLU A 530 1.67 -7.60 31.06
C GLU A 530 2.92 -8.47 31.31
N LEU A 531 3.97 -8.26 30.52
CA LEU A 531 5.22 -8.99 30.62
C LEU A 531 6.04 -8.61 31.86
N ARG A 532 5.75 -7.45 32.47
CA ARG A 532 6.50 -6.86 33.59
C ARG A 532 8.01 -6.78 33.30
N ALA A 533 8.37 -6.52 32.05
CA ALA A 533 9.75 -6.65 31.57
C ALA A 533 10.57 -5.40 31.92
N PRO A 534 11.55 -5.45 32.85
CA PRO A 534 12.24 -4.25 33.32
C PRO A 534 12.98 -3.47 32.23
N GLN A 535 13.44 -4.16 31.17
CA GLN A 535 14.09 -3.54 30.02
C GLN A 535 13.22 -2.53 29.27
N THR A 536 11.89 -2.61 29.37
CA THR A 536 10.99 -1.63 28.73
C THR A 536 10.76 -0.38 29.58
N LEU A 537 11.28 -0.32 30.82
CA LEU A 537 10.99 0.74 31.79
C LEU A 537 11.25 2.14 31.23
N LYS A 538 12.40 2.32 30.56
CA LYS A 538 12.81 3.61 29.99
C LYS A 538 11.86 4.06 28.88
N GLY A 539 11.52 3.15 27.96
CA GLY A 539 10.55 3.41 26.90
C GLY A 539 9.17 3.77 27.43
N VAL A 540 8.65 3.00 28.40
CA VAL A 540 7.34 3.27 29.02
C VAL A 540 7.35 4.59 29.81
N ALA A 541 8.44 4.91 30.52
CA ALA A 541 8.61 6.20 31.21
C ALA A 541 8.53 7.38 30.23
N ARG A 542 9.19 7.25 29.07
CA ARG A 542 9.13 8.25 28.00
C ARG A 542 7.69 8.47 27.52
N MET A 543 6.92 7.40 27.29
CA MET A 543 5.51 7.50 26.89
C MET A 543 4.64 8.23 27.93
N VAL A 544 4.93 8.06 29.24
CA VAL A 544 4.28 8.84 30.31
C VAL A 544 4.60 10.34 30.20
N VAL A 545 5.87 10.68 29.96
CA VAL A 545 6.36 12.06 29.88
C VAL A 545 5.82 12.78 28.64
N GLU A 546 5.88 12.11 27.48
CA GLU A 546 5.40 12.65 26.21
C GLU A 546 3.87 12.65 26.13
N GLY A 547 3.19 11.97 27.05
CA GLY A 547 1.75 12.03 27.21
C GLY A 547 1.00 11.15 26.20
N LEU A 548 1.50 9.95 25.89
CA LEU A 548 0.75 8.97 25.11
C LEU A 548 -0.64 8.73 25.75
N GLY A 549 -1.69 8.74 24.93
CA GLY A 549 -3.08 8.71 25.40
C GLY A 549 -3.56 10.03 26.04
N PHE A 550 -2.95 11.18 25.72
CA PHE A 550 -3.32 12.48 26.31
C PHE A 550 -4.83 12.77 26.20
N TYR A 551 -5.43 12.42 25.05
CA TYR A 551 -6.81 12.72 24.72
C TYR A 551 -7.82 11.68 25.23
N ASP A 552 -7.39 10.46 25.59
CA ASP A 552 -8.25 9.41 26.13
C ASP A 552 -7.79 8.95 27.53
N LEU A 553 -8.67 9.17 28.52
CA LEU A 553 -8.43 8.76 29.91
C LEU A 553 -8.20 7.25 30.05
N LYS A 554 -8.81 6.42 29.20
CA LYS A 554 -8.64 4.95 29.22
C LYS A 554 -7.25 4.55 28.77
N GLU A 555 -6.75 5.14 27.70
CA GLU A 555 -5.40 4.88 27.17
C GLU A 555 -4.33 5.32 28.17
N ARG A 556 -4.46 6.54 28.69
CA ARG A 556 -3.56 7.07 29.70
C ARG A 556 -3.49 6.21 30.96
N ALA A 557 -4.62 5.65 31.37
CA ALA A 557 -4.69 4.69 32.45
C ALA A 557 -3.92 3.39 32.13
N VAL A 558 -3.95 2.91 30.89
CA VAL A 558 -3.12 1.78 30.43
C VAL A 558 -1.64 2.13 30.53
N VAL A 559 -1.22 3.31 30.08
CA VAL A 559 0.19 3.75 30.16
C VAL A 559 0.69 3.83 31.60
N ALA A 560 -0.08 4.46 32.49
CA ALA A 560 0.28 4.57 33.91
C ALA A 560 0.35 3.21 34.61
N ARG A 561 -0.60 2.30 34.33
CA ARG A 561 -0.59 0.93 34.88
C ARG A 561 0.60 0.14 34.38
N ALA A 562 0.90 0.21 33.09
CA ALA A 562 2.06 -0.46 32.52
C ALA A 562 3.36 0.05 33.16
N TYR A 563 3.50 1.37 33.33
CA TYR A 563 4.67 1.95 33.98
C TYR A 563 4.82 1.51 35.44
N ALA A 564 3.73 1.49 36.21
CA ALA A 564 3.74 1.00 37.59
C ALA A 564 4.12 -0.49 37.66
N ARG A 565 3.59 -1.33 36.76
CA ARG A 565 3.91 -2.78 36.71
C ARG A 565 5.36 -3.05 36.34
N VAL A 566 5.92 -2.29 35.41
CA VAL A 566 7.30 -2.46 34.93
C VAL A 566 8.32 -1.86 35.92
N GLY A 567 8.01 -0.70 36.51
CA GLY A 567 8.94 0.04 37.37
C GLY A 567 8.83 -0.28 38.86
N GLY A 568 7.72 -0.88 39.30
CA GLY A 568 7.42 -1.04 40.72
C GLY A 568 7.50 0.30 41.47
N GLU A 569 8.18 0.30 42.61
CA GLU A 569 8.42 1.52 43.41
C GLU A 569 9.16 2.63 42.65
N LYS A 570 10.03 2.27 41.68
CA LYS A 570 10.76 3.28 40.88
C LYS A 570 9.84 4.10 39.98
N ALA A 571 8.61 3.64 39.71
CA ALA A 571 7.64 4.38 38.91
C ALA A 571 7.03 5.57 39.67
N ARG A 572 7.00 5.51 41.00
CA ARG A 572 6.25 6.44 41.84
C ARG A 572 6.62 7.92 41.65
N PRO A 573 7.92 8.33 41.67
CA PRO A 573 8.26 9.75 41.58
C PRO A 573 7.81 10.40 40.27
N LEU A 574 7.89 9.67 39.15
CA LEU A 574 7.47 10.20 37.86
C LEU A 574 5.95 10.29 37.76
N LEU A 575 5.21 9.30 38.27
CA LEU A 575 3.74 9.35 38.29
C LEU A 575 3.22 10.50 39.15
N GLU A 576 3.84 10.75 40.31
CA GLU A 576 3.53 11.88 41.19
C GLU A 576 3.87 13.22 40.53
N LYS A 577 5.01 13.32 39.83
CA LYS A 577 5.39 14.52 39.07
C LYS A 577 4.42 14.82 37.93
N THR A 578 4.06 13.81 37.14
CA THR A 578 3.09 13.95 36.03
C THR A 578 1.70 14.32 36.54
N ARG A 579 1.32 13.82 37.73
CA ARG A 579 0.10 14.23 38.45
C ARG A 579 0.16 15.71 38.83
N ALA A 580 1.24 16.15 39.49
CA ALA A 580 1.39 17.52 39.97
C ALA A 580 1.41 18.56 38.84
N ALA A 581 1.88 18.20 37.64
CA ALA A 581 1.95 19.09 36.49
C ALA A 581 0.58 19.46 35.87
N GLY A 582 -0.55 19.03 36.44
CA GLY A 582 -1.90 19.38 35.97
C GLY A 582 -2.27 18.85 34.58
N LYS A 583 -1.34 18.13 33.93
CA LYS A 583 -1.58 17.46 32.63
C LYS A 583 -2.46 16.21 32.77
N GLY A 584 -2.81 15.80 33.98
CA GLY A 584 -3.69 14.69 34.29
C GLY A 584 -4.98 15.10 34.98
N LYS A 585 -6.12 14.87 34.32
CA LYS A 585 -7.44 14.81 35.00
C LYS A 585 -7.42 13.71 36.09
N PRO A 586 -8.34 13.75 37.07
CA PRO A 586 -8.40 12.85 38.24
C PRO A 586 -8.26 11.33 37.97
N TYR A 587 -8.56 10.89 36.75
CA TYR A 587 -8.54 9.48 36.35
C TYR A 587 -7.15 8.83 36.32
N ILE A 588 -6.06 9.61 36.14
CA ILE A 588 -4.69 9.10 36.23
C ILE A 588 -4.40 8.59 37.64
N GLU A 589 -4.89 9.31 38.66
CA GLU A 589 -4.61 9.04 40.07
C GLU A 589 -5.01 7.60 40.43
N MET A 590 -6.19 7.16 39.98
CA MET A 590 -6.75 5.87 40.39
C MET A 590 -6.25 4.68 39.60
N SER A 591 -5.86 4.90 38.34
CA SER A 591 -5.29 3.83 37.52
C SER A 591 -3.82 3.58 37.86
N ALA A 592 -3.04 4.64 38.14
CA ALA A 592 -1.69 4.53 38.66
C ALA A 592 -1.67 3.85 40.04
N LEU A 593 -2.61 4.23 40.91
CA LEU A 593 -2.75 3.63 42.24
C LEU A 593 -3.24 2.18 42.18
N SER A 594 -4.23 1.84 41.35
CA SER A 594 -4.63 0.43 41.12
C SER A 594 -3.47 -0.43 40.61
N GLY A 595 -2.60 0.12 39.77
CA GLY A 595 -1.37 -0.55 39.32
C GLY A 595 -0.35 -0.77 40.43
N LEU A 596 -0.13 0.22 41.30
CA LEU A 596 0.76 0.13 42.47
C LEU A 596 0.20 -0.79 43.57
N LEU A 597 -1.12 -0.83 43.74
CA LEU A 597 -1.82 -1.70 44.69
C LEU A 597 -1.84 -3.17 44.25
N ALA A 598 -1.60 -3.48 42.97
CA ALA A 598 -1.46 -4.83 42.44
C ALA A 598 -0.07 -5.46 42.69
N ILE A 599 0.85 -4.72 43.33
CA ILE A 599 2.17 -5.21 43.75
C ILE A 599 2.03 -5.82 45.16
N PRO A 600 2.44 -7.07 45.42
CA PRO A 600 2.30 -7.68 46.74
C PRO A 600 3.12 -6.94 47.83
N GLY A 601 2.48 -6.46 48.91
CA GLY A 601 3.19 -5.83 50.04
C GLY A 601 2.31 -5.16 51.12
N ARG A 602 2.75 -5.17 52.40
CA ARG A 602 1.99 -4.64 53.56
C ARG A 602 1.77 -3.11 53.56
N LYS A 603 2.51 -2.34 52.77
CA LYS A 603 2.44 -0.85 52.76
C LYS A 603 1.29 -0.29 51.92
N HIS A 604 0.54 -1.13 51.22
CA HIS A 604 -0.47 -0.72 50.24
C HIS A 604 -1.85 -0.39 50.84
N ALA A 605 -2.22 -1.02 51.96
CA ALA A 605 -3.49 -0.73 52.66
C ALA A 605 -3.54 0.71 53.21
N ALA A 606 -2.44 1.20 53.77
CA ALA A 606 -2.35 2.58 54.26
C ALA A 606 -2.42 3.62 53.13
N ALA A 607 -1.84 3.30 51.96
CA ALA A 607 -1.95 4.14 50.78
C ALA A 607 -3.38 4.19 50.24
N ALA A 608 -4.06 3.03 50.13
CA ALA A 608 -5.46 2.95 49.73
C ALA A 608 -6.38 3.74 50.69
N GLN A 609 -6.13 3.65 52.00
CA GLN A 609 -6.88 4.39 53.02
C GLN A 609 -6.66 5.91 52.94
N ALA A 610 -5.41 6.36 52.79
CA ALA A 610 -5.11 7.78 52.62
C ALA A 610 -5.77 8.39 51.37
N ILE A 611 -5.92 7.60 50.30
CA ILE A 611 -6.62 8.02 49.09
C ILE A 611 -8.11 8.13 49.35
N LEU A 612 -8.73 7.12 49.98
CA LEU A 612 -10.14 7.19 50.38
C LEU A 612 -10.42 8.42 51.26
N ASP A 613 -9.49 8.77 52.15
CA ASP A 613 -9.61 9.94 53.02
C ASP A 613 -9.41 11.28 52.28
N ASP A 614 -8.51 11.36 51.30
CA ASP A 614 -8.38 12.51 50.38
C ASP A 614 -9.63 12.67 49.49
N PHE A 615 -10.17 11.54 49.06
CA PHE A 615 -11.35 11.46 48.22
C PHE A 615 -12.62 11.95 48.95
N ARG A 616 -12.78 11.58 50.23
CA ARG A 616 -13.81 12.09 51.15
C ARG A 616 -13.76 13.60 51.33
N ARG A 617 -12.58 14.22 51.16
CA ARG A 617 -12.41 15.68 51.30
C ARG A 617 -12.75 16.45 50.03
N THR A 618 -12.76 15.81 48.86
CA THR A 618 -13.03 16.47 47.57
C THR A 618 -14.51 16.39 47.16
N LYS A 619 -15.14 17.54 46.88
CA LYS A 619 -16.54 17.63 46.36
C LYS A 619 -16.68 17.21 44.88
N LYS A 620 -16.06 16.10 44.47
CA LYS A 620 -16.13 15.61 43.07
C LYS A 620 -17.45 14.88 42.78
N PRO A 621 -17.91 14.81 41.51
CA PRO A 621 -19.17 14.15 41.14
C PRO A 621 -19.18 12.64 41.42
N ALA A 622 -20.31 12.11 41.90
CA ALA A 622 -20.47 10.72 42.36
C ALA A 622 -20.07 9.62 41.34
N ALA A 623 -20.18 9.88 40.04
CA ALA A 623 -19.77 8.94 38.99
C ALA A 623 -18.25 8.71 38.95
N GLU A 624 -17.45 9.76 39.17
CA GLU A 624 -15.99 9.63 39.30
C GLU A 624 -15.63 8.86 40.57
N GLN A 625 -16.46 9.00 41.61
CA GLN A 625 -16.30 8.32 42.89
C GLN A 625 -16.59 6.82 42.87
N LEU A 626 -17.47 6.37 41.98
CA LEU A 626 -17.78 4.96 41.82
C LEU A 626 -16.76 4.23 40.92
N LEU A 627 -16.24 4.90 39.89
CA LEU A 627 -15.18 4.34 39.02
C LEU A 627 -13.87 4.14 39.79
N ALA A 628 -13.47 5.14 40.58
CA ALA A 628 -13.31 4.98 42.02
C ALA A 628 -12.62 3.77 42.63
N LEU A 629 -13.17 3.52 43.80
CA LEU A 629 -13.76 2.25 44.24
C LEU A 629 -13.58 1.06 43.30
N GLY A 630 -14.19 1.07 42.11
CA GLY A 630 -14.14 -0.09 41.22
C GLY A 630 -12.71 -0.50 40.82
N ALA A 631 -11.79 0.47 40.70
CA ALA A 631 -10.38 0.20 40.42
C ALA A 631 -9.60 -0.27 41.66
N VAL A 632 -9.97 0.23 42.86
CA VAL A 632 -9.40 -0.19 44.14
C VAL A 632 -9.80 -1.62 44.48
N LEU A 633 -11.09 -1.94 44.37
CA LEU A 633 -11.65 -3.26 44.65
C LEU A 633 -11.09 -4.35 43.71
N ARG A 634 -10.88 -4.04 42.43
CA ARG A 634 -10.24 -4.96 41.47
C ARG A 634 -8.75 -5.21 41.75
N GLY A 635 -8.06 -4.27 42.39
CA GLY A 635 -6.67 -4.45 42.82
C GLY A 635 -6.52 -5.31 44.08
N ILE A 636 -7.56 -5.36 44.92
CA ILE A 636 -7.58 -6.07 46.21
C ILE A 636 -7.73 -7.60 46.05
N ALA A 637 -8.15 -8.09 44.88
CA ALA A 637 -8.37 -9.52 44.59
C ALA A 637 -7.14 -10.44 44.72
N ALA A 638 -5.97 -9.92 45.11
CA ALA A 638 -4.76 -10.71 45.40
C ALA A 638 -4.69 -11.23 46.86
N ASP A 639 -5.45 -10.67 47.81
CA ASP A 639 -5.67 -11.20 49.17
C ASP A 639 -7.07 -10.74 49.68
N PRO A 640 -8.13 -11.46 49.31
CA PRO A 640 -9.52 -10.97 49.41
C PRO A 640 -10.01 -10.85 50.86
N GLU A 641 -9.74 -11.85 51.68
CA GLU A 641 -10.47 -12.10 52.94
C GLU A 641 -10.21 -11.04 54.02
N ARG A 642 -8.96 -10.57 54.12
CA ARG A 642 -8.56 -9.60 55.15
C ARG A 642 -8.81 -8.16 54.74
N SER A 643 -8.72 -7.88 53.43
CA SER A 643 -8.90 -6.55 52.87
C SER A 643 -10.37 -6.16 52.77
N LEU A 644 -11.26 -7.12 52.50
CA LEU A 644 -12.71 -6.89 52.40
C LEU A 644 -13.35 -6.58 53.77
N LYS A 645 -12.98 -7.30 54.84
CA LYS A 645 -13.51 -7.03 56.20
C LYS A 645 -13.11 -5.66 56.76
N ALA A 646 -11.92 -5.16 56.44
CA ALA A 646 -11.45 -3.85 56.90
C ALA A 646 -12.10 -2.67 56.15
N LEU A 647 -12.48 -2.88 54.89
CA LEU A 647 -13.01 -1.83 54.00
C LEU A 647 -14.54 -1.82 53.91
N ALA A 648 -15.24 -2.94 54.13
CA ALA A 648 -16.68 -3.04 53.95
C ALA A 648 -17.52 -2.28 55.00
N ARG A 649 -17.01 -2.10 56.23
CA ARG A 649 -17.74 -1.41 57.30
C ARG A 649 -17.92 0.09 57.03
N PRO A 650 -16.87 0.84 56.64
CA PRO A 650 -17.03 2.24 56.23
C PRO A 650 -17.83 2.46 54.93
N PHE A 651 -18.07 1.43 54.12
CA PHE A 651 -18.85 1.53 52.87
C PHE A 651 -20.36 1.57 53.09
N LEU A 652 -20.85 0.94 54.16
CA LEU A 652 -22.27 0.98 54.52
C LEU A 652 -22.70 2.37 55.01
N ASP A 653 -21.76 3.17 55.50
CA ASP A 653 -22.00 4.47 56.14
C ASP A 653 -21.92 5.66 55.16
N ILE A 654 -21.67 5.45 53.86
CA ILE A 654 -21.59 6.53 52.87
C ILE A 654 -22.99 6.85 52.32
N GLU A 655 -23.53 8.01 52.68
CA GLU A 655 -24.74 8.57 52.09
C GLU A 655 -24.44 9.17 50.70
N PHE A 656 -24.95 8.52 49.66
CA PHE A 656 -24.93 9.07 48.30
C PHE A 656 -26.19 9.89 48.05
N ALA A 657 -26.05 11.11 47.52
CA ALA A 657 -27.17 11.89 47.00
C ALA A 657 -27.83 11.14 45.83
N GLU A 658 -29.14 10.88 45.94
CA GLU A 658 -29.88 10.10 44.94
C GLU A 658 -29.98 10.85 43.61
N THR A 659 -29.42 10.25 42.56
CA THR A 659 -29.71 10.58 41.16
C THR A 659 -30.03 9.29 40.41
N ASP A 660 -30.87 9.35 39.37
CA ASP A 660 -31.31 8.17 38.62
C ASP A 660 -30.14 7.33 38.05
N ALA A 661 -29.01 7.97 37.71
CA ALA A 661 -27.80 7.30 37.24
C ALA A 661 -27.07 6.47 38.31
N THR A 662 -27.29 6.74 39.60
CA THR A 662 -26.56 6.11 40.72
C THR A 662 -27.31 4.94 41.37
N ARG A 663 -28.62 4.79 41.09
CA ARG A 663 -29.48 3.76 41.70
C ARG A 663 -29.06 2.34 41.35
N GLY A 664 -28.80 2.05 40.07
CA GLY A 664 -28.39 0.71 39.62
C GLY A 664 -27.01 0.29 40.13
N TRP A 665 -26.09 1.24 40.29
CA TRP A 665 -24.74 0.99 40.80
C TRP A 665 -24.71 0.77 42.32
N LYS A 666 -25.56 1.48 43.08
CA LYS A 666 -25.66 1.34 44.55
C LYS A 666 -26.09 -0.07 44.94
N VAL A 667 -26.99 -0.68 44.16
CA VAL A 667 -27.43 -2.08 44.35
C VAL A 667 -26.28 -3.04 44.05
N GLY A 668 -25.62 -2.91 42.90
CA GLY A 668 -24.51 -3.80 42.52
C GLY A 668 -23.30 -3.73 43.46
N VAL A 669 -22.95 -2.54 43.98
CA VAL A 669 -21.83 -2.36 44.92
C VAL A 669 -22.19 -2.87 46.32
N ARG A 670 -23.43 -2.68 46.79
CA ARG A 670 -23.90 -3.26 48.07
C ARG A 670 -23.94 -4.78 48.01
N ASP A 671 -24.40 -5.36 46.91
CA ASP A 671 -24.38 -6.82 46.71
C ASP A 671 -22.95 -7.37 46.68
N LEU A 672 -22.02 -6.68 46.01
CA LEU A 672 -20.60 -7.05 46.00
C LEU A 672 -19.96 -6.94 47.39
N ALA A 673 -20.32 -5.91 48.17
CA ALA A 673 -19.82 -5.72 49.52
C ALA A 673 -20.42 -6.73 50.51
N ALA A 674 -21.70 -7.09 50.36
CA ALA A 674 -22.37 -8.11 51.17
C ALA A 674 -21.78 -9.51 50.88
N LYS A 675 -21.64 -9.89 49.60
CA LYS A 675 -21.00 -11.14 49.15
C LYS A 675 -19.52 -11.27 49.52
N ALA A 676 -18.89 -10.16 49.89
CA ALA A 676 -17.50 -10.10 50.31
C ALA A 676 -17.34 -10.10 51.85
N LEU A 677 -18.44 -9.83 52.58
CA LEU A 677 -18.51 -9.88 54.04
C LEU A 677 -18.94 -11.27 54.53
N ASP A 678 -19.84 -11.93 53.79
CA ASP A 678 -20.08 -13.38 53.85
C ASP A 678 -18.87 -14.16 53.32
#